data_AF-A0ABD2SVN2-F1
#
_entry.id   AF-A0ABD2SVN2-F1
#
_cell.length_a   1.000
_cell.length_b   1.000
_cell.length_c   1.000
_cell.angle_alpha   90.00
_cell.angle_beta   90.00
_cell.angle_gamma   90.00
#
_symmetry.space_group_name_H-M   'P 1'
#
loop_
_entity.id
_entity.type
_entity.pdbx_description
1 polymer ?
#
loop_
_entity_poly.entity_id
_entity_poly.type
_entity_poly.pdbx_seq_one_letter_code
_entity_poly.pdbx_strand_id
1 'polypeptide(L)'
;MPSALAPLLPSICQDLIRILNSLSFDGGLTCKDGYSLRMKTAKRSLLIFCALVSRHRKFADKLMPDMVKCVSEIVKHSPIINKLDPLSERTVSLAFDVISRVLETGPGWRLVSPHFSSLLNSAIFPALVKNEKDTIEWEEDPDEYIRKNLPSDLEEISGLRDDLFTARKSALNLLGVISLSKGPPVKTSTASSKRKKGEKNKRKGYSSMGELLVLPFLSKFPVPTDNGENTVNEYYGVLMAYSSLLDFLTEQSPGFTDTLVRNRVLPLYETPTPQPYLIATANWVLGELASCLSEGMNADIYSSLVKALQMSDIGGVSCFPVRVTAAAAIAQLVENEYLPPEWLPLLQVVCHRISDEEEDSSIYFQLLSTMVEAATEKFSPHIPDIVCLLVKETSKNLPLDLEPWPQMVEQCFATLAVMAQCWENSASEENEQDDSSQLWLSGQTTMMRAFSDLLQHAWLRSASLMEHEVAFSVPHSSCVDDCSTLLGFILQGITQADDLLKLKVSELMLVWSYLIADWHAWEEMEDLSTFNCIKKAVILHKKFAVKNFLVGKLPLPPAPPVPQKSILEGIGAFITEACSQYPSAVWRASSCVHILLHNPSYLPEGEGVKQSLVISLCQAAFSRFREIRNQPVPLWNPLLLAIASCYLCFPDIVEKIVEGIEHEGFTSFLSALAIISTSRFDHSLSSEAEIKLVVMALAQSLDKLIGRQNEGSLLLHDCVASLMEAFLKFKKLEEEEEEEDEDEESEDQASGDEETEDDDDEDSEDDEREETEQEFLERCAKTAAEMENGTIVEEGDAEDQELEIELGCLEDVDLENTVLLVIERYHQVLLRLHLPPELISNFLEALPECKLYFQQAI
;
A
#
# COMPACT_ATOMS: atom_id res chain seq x y z
N MET A 1 12.17 -11.40 -34.18
CA MET A 1 13.47 -11.08 -34.82
C MET A 1 13.25 -10.72 -36.28
N PRO A 2 13.67 -9.52 -36.73
CA PRO A 2 13.52 -9.10 -38.12
C PRO A 2 14.23 -10.04 -39.11
N SER A 3 13.58 -10.33 -40.24
CA SER A 3 14.10 -11.25 -41.27
C SER A 3 15.45 -10.80 -41.86
N ALA A 4 15.71 -9.49 -41.89
CA ALA A 4 16.98 -8.92 -42.34
C ALA A 4 18.16 -9.18 -41.37
N LEU A 5 17.88 -9.36 -40.07
CA LEU A 5 18.91 -9.53 -39.04
C LEU A 5 19.30 -11.00 -38.83
N ALA A 6 18.35 -11.92 -39.00
CA ALA A 6 18.55 -13.35 -38.83
C ALA A 6 19.79 -13.94 -39.55
N PRO A 7 20.09 -13.61 -40.84
CA PRO A 7 21.28 -14.14 -41.51
C PRO A 7 22.60 -13.54 -40.99
N LEU A 8 22.57 -12.35 -40.38
CA LEU A 8 23.75 -11.67 -39.83
C LEU A 8 24.08 -12.13 -38.40
N LEU A 9 23.10 -12.73 -37.70
CA LEU A 9 23.21 -13.10 -36.29
C LEU A 9 24.45 -13.95 -35.96
N PRO A 10 24.83 -14.98 -36.73
CA PRO A 10 26.04 -15.76 -36.44
C PRO A 10 27.32 -14.91 -36.49
N SER A 11 27.43 -14.00 -37.46
CA SER A 11 28.58 -13.10 -37.58
C SER A 11 28.61 -12.11 -36.42
N ILE A 12 27.47 -11.51 -36.09
CA ILE A 12 27.35 -10.58 -34.96
C ILE A 12 27.74 -11.28 -33.67
N CYS A 13 27.21 -12.48 -33.40
CA CYS A 13 27.55 -13.23 -32.18
C CYS A 13 29.03 -13.60 -32.13
N GLN A 14 29.66 -13.97 -33.25
CA GLN A 14 31.11 -14.19 -33.29
C GLN A 14 31.91 -12.95 -32.94
N ASP A 15 31.49 -11.77 -33.41
CA ASP A 15 32.15 -10.51 -33.08
C ASP A 15 31.95 -10.15 -31.59
N LEU A 16 30.74 -10.34 -31.05
CA LEU A 16 30.49 -10.16 -29.61
C LEU A 16 31.34 -11.12 -28.76
N ILE A 17 31.44 -12.40 -29.15
CA ILE A 17 32.30 -13.39 -28.47
C ILE A 17 33.77 -12.99 -28.52
N ARG A 18 34.26 -12.45 -29.64
CA ARG A 18 35.65 -11.95 -29.73
C ARG A 18 35.90 -10.79 -28.77
N ILE A 19 34.93 -9.89 -28.63
CA ILE A 19 35.03 -8.77 -27.67
C ILE A 19 35.09 -9.32 -26.24
N LEU A 20 34.18 -10.24 -25.89
CA LEU A 20 34.13 -10.87 -24.57
C LEU A 20 35.39 -11.67 -24.24
N ASN A 21 35.94 -12.43 -25.18
CA ASN A 21 37.19 -13.17 -24.99
C ASN A 21 38.43 -12.27 -24.91
N SER A 22 38.31 -10.98 -25.24
CA SER A 22 39.42 -10.01 -25.16
C SER A 22 39.48 -9.25 -23.83
N LEU A 23 38.56 -9.54 -22.91
CA LEU A 23 38.52 -8.92 -21.59
C LEU A 23 39.67 -9.43 -20.70
N SER A 24 40.18 -8.54 -19.85
CA SER A 24 41.14 -8.81 -18.79
C SER A 24 40.60 -8.23 -17.48
N PHE A 25 40.53 -9.08 -16.46
CA PHE A 25 40.06 -8.71 -15.12
C PHE A 25 41.23 -8.42 -14.17
N ASP A 26 42.45 -8.25 -14.71
CA ASP A 26 43.62 -7.92 -13.91
C ASP A 26 43.57 -6.43 -13.51
N GLY A 27 43.40 -6.16 -12.22
CA GLY A 27 43.18 -4.83 -11.62
C GLY A 27 44.30 -3.79 -11.79
N GLY A 28 45.21 -3.97 -12.75
CA GLY A 28 46.32 -3.05 -13.06
C GLY A 28 46.13 -2.19 -14.31
N LEU A 29 45.02 -2.32 -15.05
CA LEU A 29 44.73 -1.54 -16.26
C LEU A 29 43.74 -0.39 -15.98
N THR A 30 44.03 0.42 -14.98
CA THR A 30 43.34 1.71 -14.82
C THR A 30 43.81 2.67 -15.91
N CYS A 31 42.86 3.30 -16.59
CA CYS A 31 43.04 4.47 -17.47
C CYS A 31 43.53 4.23 -18.92
N LYS A 32 42.71 3.57 -19.74
CA LYS A 32 42.56 3.95 -21.16
C LYS A 32 41.08 4.02 -21.49
N ASP A 33 40.58 5.15 -21.99
CA ASP A 33 39.16 5.34 -22.38
C ASP A 33 38.62 4.21 -23.26
N GLY A 34 39.48 3.62 -24.10
CA GLY A 34 39.13 2.48 -24.95
C GLY A 34 38.83 1.17 -24.20
N TYR A 35 39.38 0.95 -23.00
CA TYR A 35 39.10 -0.24 -22.20
C TYR A 35 37.74 -0.14 -21.48
N SER A 36 37.42 1.05 -20.93
CA SER A 36 36.10 1.33 -20.39
C SER A 36 35.00 1.16 -21.45
N LEU A 37 35.22 1.67 -22.67
CA LEU A 37 34.26 1.49 -23.76
C LEU A 37 34.07 0.01 -24.10
N ARG A 38 35.16 -0.76 -24.15
CA ARG A 38 35.13 -2.21 -24.39
C ARG A 38 34.34 -2.94 -23.31
N MET A 39 34.52 -2.59 -22.04
CA MET A 39 33.77 -3.20 -20.94
C MET A 39 32.27 -2.85 -21.00
N LYS A 40 31.92 -1.62 -21.36
CA LYS A 40 30.52 -1.24 -21.64
C LYS A 40 29.94 -2.05 -22.82
N THR A 41 30.72 -2.27 -23.88
CA THR A 41 30.33 -3.14 -24.99
C THR A 41 30.15 -4.59 -24.54
N ALA A 42 31.01 -5.10 -23.66
CA ALA A 42 30.86 -6.43 -23.07
C ALA A 42 29.58 -6.58 -22.24
N LYS A 43 29.28 -5.63 -21.34
CA LYS A 43 28.00 -5.56 -20.60
C LYS A 43 26.81 -5.68 -21.57
N ARG A 44 26.79 -4.86 -22.62
CA ARG A 44 25.72 -4.89 -23.64
C ARG A 44 25.69 -6.20 -24.43
N SER A 45 26.84 -6.81 -24.71
CA SER A 45 26.95 -8.09 -25.40
C SER A 45 26.29 -9.22 -24.60
N LEU A 46 26.51 -9.25 -23.28
CA LEU A 46 25.90 -10.24 -22.39
C LEU A 46 24.39 -10.04 -22.26
N LEU A 47 23.91 -8.79 -22.18
CA LEU A 47 22.48 -8.49 -22.22
C LEU A 47 21.82 -8.96 -23.53
N ILE A 48 22.50 -8.76 -24.66
CA ILE A 48 22.05 -9.28 -25.96
C ILE A 48 21.99 -10.83 -25.91
N PHE A 49 22.97 -11.50 -25.31
CA PHE A 49 22.92 -12.95 -25.16
C PHE A 49 21.74 -13.41 -24.30
N CYS A 50 21.46 -12.74 -23.17
CA CYS A 50 20.27 -13.02 -22.36
C CYS A 50 18.98 -12.91 -23.21
N ALA A 51 18.81 -11.79 -23.92
CA ALA A 51 17.63 -11.55 -24.76
C ALA A 51 17.52 -12.56 -25.93
N LEU A 52 18.65 -12.94 -26.55
CA LEU A 52 18.67 -13.93 -27.63
C LEU A 52 18.23 -15.31 -27.14
N VAL A 53 18.71 -15.73 -25.97
CA VAL A 53 18.38 -17.04 -25.38
C VAL A 53 16.92 -17.09 -24.93
N SER A 54 16.42 -16.04 -24.27
CA SER A 54 15.05 -16.01 -23.74
C SER A 54 13.99 -15.73 -24.81
N ARG A 55 14.17 -14.68 -25.63
CA ARG A 55 13.14 -14.20 -26.58
C ARG A 55 13.30 -14.73 -28.01
N HIS A 56 14.49 -15.20 -28.40
CA HIS A 56 14.81 -15.59 -29.79
C HIS A 56 15.46 -16.97 -29.92
N ARG A 57 15.07 -17.90 -29.04
CA ARG A 57 15.63 -19.25 -28.89
C ARG A 57 15.88 -20.02 -30.19
N LYS A 58 14.94 -19.99 -31.14
CA LYS A 58 15.06 -20.68 -32.44
C LYS A 58 16.34 -20.31 -33.21
N PHE A 59 16.83 -19.09 -33.02
CA PHE A 59 18.06 -18.59 -33.66
C PHE A 59 19.31 -18.76 -32.78
N ALA A 60 19.13 -18.78 -31.45
CA ALA A 60 20.22 -18.90 -30.48
C ALA A 60 20.74 -20.35 -30.31
N ASP A 61 19.90 -21.38 -30.53
CA ASP A 61 20.26 -22.80 -30.27
C ASP A 61 21.59 -23.24 -30.91
N LYS A 62 21.91 -22.76 -32.13
CA LYS A 62 23.16 -23.11 -32.83
C LYS A 62 24.39 -22.36 -32.31
N LEU A 63 24.18 -21.21 -31.67
CA LEU A 63 25.22 -20.32 -31.16
C LEU A 63 25.48 -20.53 -29.66
N MET A 64 24.54 -21.17 -28.98
CA MET A 64 24.56 -21.45 -27.54
C MET A 64 25.84 -22.14 -27.05
N PRO A 65 26.44 -23.14 -27.74
CA PRO A 65 27.71 -23.73 -27.31
C PRO A 65 28.86 -22.73 -27.22
N ASP A 66 28.97 -21.83 -28.19
CA ASP A 66 30.03 -20.82 -28.22
C ASP A 66 29.77 -19.72 -27.18
N MET A 67 28.49 -19.33 -26.99
CA MET A 67 28.08 -18.40 -25.93
C MET A 67 28.43 -18.96 -24.55
N VAL A 68 28.02 -20.20 -24.24
CA VAL A 68 28.29 -20.88 -22.96
C VAL A 68 29.78 -20.98 -22.70
N LYS A 69 30.57 -21.38 -23.70
CA LYS A 69 32.02 -21.46 -23.58
C LYS A 69 32.63 -20.10 -23.23
N CYS A 70 32.18 -19.04 -23.90
CA CYS A 70 32.66 -17.69 -23.66
C CYS A 70 32.34 -17.21 -22.24
N VAL A 71 31.07 -17.30 -21.81
CA VAL A 71 30.67 -16.85 -20.47
C VAL A 71 31.25 -17.73 -19.36
N SER A 72 31.51 -19.02 -19.64
CA SER A 72 32.19 -19.93 -18.70
C SER A 72 33.62 -19.49 -18.38
N GLU A 73 34.32 -18.82 -19.31
CA GLU A 73 35.64 -18.26 -19.01
C GLU A 73 35.53 -16.97 -18.16
N ILE A 74 34.48 -16.17 -18.39
CA ILE A 74 34.25 -14.94 -17.61
C ILE A 74 33.94 -15.27 -16.15
N VAL A 75 33.02 -16.21 -15.88
CA VAL A 75 32.60 -16.53 -14.50
C VAL A 75 33.72 -17.16 -13.65
N LYS A 76 34.78 -17.70 -14.27
CA LYS A 76 35.98 -18.20 -13.54
C LYS A 76 36.78 -17.09 -12.86
N HIS A 77 36.51 -15.82 -13.19
CA HIS A 77 37.08 -14.68 -12.49
C HIS A 77 36.35 -14.36 -11.17
N SER A 78 35.37 -15.18 -10.76
CA SER A 78 34.67 -14.97 -9.49
C SER A 78 35.55 -14.94 -8.23
N PRO A 79 36.68 -15.68 -8.12
CA PRO A 79 37.52 -15.61 -6.91
C PRO A 79 38.20 -14.26 -6.67
N ILE A 80 38.17 -13.35 -7.64
CA ILE A 80 38.74 -12.00 -7.54
C ILE A 80 37.68 -10.90 -7.59
N ILE A 81 36.39 -11.22 -7.40
CA ILE A 81 35.27 -10.24 -7.44
C ILE A 81 35.54 -9.05 -6.51
N ASN A 82 36.12 -9.28 -5.33
CA ASN A 82 36.44 -8.23 -4.36
C ASN A 82 37.45 -7.18 -4.87
N LYS A 83 38.17 -7.47 -5.96
CA LYS A 83 39.15 -6.58 -6.59
C LYS A 83 38.63 -5.94 -7.88
N LEU A 84 37.42 -6.28 -8.30
CA LEU A 84 36.82 -5.77 -9.53
C LEU A 84 36.17 -4.41 -9.28
N ASP A 85 36.29 -3.52 -10.26
CA ASP A 85 35.45 -2.32 -10.30
C ASP A 85 33.98 -2.69 -10.59
N PRO A 86 33.01 -1.82 -10.26
CA PRO A 86 31.58 -2.14 -10.41
C PRO A 86 31.17 -2.59 -11.83
N LEU A 87 31.79 -2.04 -12.88
CA LEU A 87 31.45 -2.40 -14.26
C LEU A 87 32.00 -3.80 -14.63
N SER A 88 33.19 -4.14 -14.13
CA SER A 88 33.79 -5.46 -14.28
C SER A 88 33.00 -6.51 -13.49
N GLU A 89 32.61 -6.22 -12.25
CA GLU A 89 31.77 -7.10 -11.43
C GLU A 89 30.41 -7.35 -12.11
N ARG A 90 29.77 -6.29 -12.63
CA ARG A 90 28.51 -6.42 -13.38
C ARG A 90 28.64 -7.29 -14.63
N THR A 91 29.81 -7.30 -15.27
CA THR A 91 30.08 -8.18 -16.42
C THR A 91 30.17 -9.64 -15.98
N VAL A 92 30.73 -9.93 -14.81
CA VAL A 92 30.71 -11.28 -14.23
C VAL A 92 29.30 -11.69 -13.80
N SER A 93 28.54 -10.80 -13.17
CA SER A 93 27.11 -11.00 -12.84
C SER A 93 26.30 -11.39 -14.08
N LEU A 94 26.37 -10.61 -15.15
CA LEU A 94 25.65 -10.90 -16.40
C LEU A 94 26.10 -12.22 -17.05
N ALA A 95 27.36 -12.63 -16.87
CA ALA A 95 27.82 -13.91 -17.37
C ALA A 95 27.15 -15.09 -16.64
N PHE A 96 26.92 -14.98 -15.32
CA PHE A 96 26.09 -15.92 -14.57
C PHE A 96 24.62 -15.89 -15.04
N ASP A 97 24.05 -14.70 -15.26
CA ASP A 97 22.67 -14.55 -15.75
C ASP A 97 22.48 -15.24 -17.11
N VAL A 98 23.43 -15.09 -18.04
CA VAL A 98 23.40 -15.80 -19.34
C VAL A 98 23.36 -17.32 -19.13
N ILE A 99 24.19 -17.86 -18.22
CA ILE A 99 24.19 -19.31 -17.94
C ILE A 99 22.82 -19.73 -17.37
N SER A 100 22.24 -18.93 -16.48
CA SER A 100 20.91 -19.19 -15.90
C SER A 100 19.83 -19.27 -16.99
N ARG A 101 19.75 -18.26 -17.87
CA ARG A 101 18.81 -18.25 -19.01
C ARG A 101 19.03 -19.42 -19.97
N VAL A 102 20.27 -19.85 -20.16
CA VAL A 102 20.58 -21.03 -20.97
C VAL A 102 20.01 -22.29 -20.32
N LEU A 103 20.09 -22.43 -19.00
CA LEU A 103 19.59 -23.59 -18.26
C LEU A 103 18.06 -23.75 -18.30
N GLU A 104 17.32 -22.66 -18.44
CA GLU A 104 15.87 -22.68 -18.66
C GLU A 104 15.49 -23.41 -19.97
N THR A 105 16.45 -23.59 -20.89
CA THR A 105 16.21 -24.29 -22.16
C THR A 105 16.61 -25.76 -22.11
N GLY A 106 15.80 -26.64 -22.72
CA GLY A 106 16.13 -28.06 -22.84
C GLY A 106 17.49 -28.38 -23.50
N PRO A 107 17.87 -27.75 -24.64
CA PRO A 107 19.21 -27.89 -25.22
C PRO A 107 20.32 -27.35 -24.33
N GLY A 108 20.12 -26.18 -23.71
CA GLY A 108 21.09 -25.55 -22.81
C GLY A 108 21.34 -26.37 -21.54
N TRP A 109 20.31 -26.95 -20.95
CA TRP A 109 20.46 -27.89 -19.83
C TRP A 109 21.39 -29.07 -20.18
N ARG A 110 21.25 -29.68 -21.36
CA ARG A 110 22.12 -30.79 -21.79
C ARG A 110 23.56 -30.35 -22.01
N LEU A 111 23.76 -29.08 -22.37
CA LEU A 111 25.06 -28.48 -22.62
C LEU A 111 25.78 -28.16 -21.32
N VAL A 112 25.08 -27.62 -20.32
CA VAL A 112 25.68 -27.11 -19.09
C VAL A 112 25.72 -28.16 -17.96
N SER A 113 24.74 -29.07 -17.89
CA SER A 113 24.66 -30.05 -16.78
C SER A 113 25.89 -30.94 -16.57
N PRO A 114 26.66 -31.36 -17.59
CA PRO A 114 27.91 -32.10 -17.39
C PRO A 114 28.98 -31.28 -16.64
N HIS A 115 28.83 -29.95 -16.63
CA HIS A 115 29.79 -29.01 -16.05
C HIS A 115 29.37 -28.48 -14.68
N PHE A 116 28.22 -28.87 -14.13
CA PHE A 116 27.73 -28.34 -12.83
C PHE A 116 28.75 -28.49 -11.70
N SER A 117 29.41 -29.64 -11.57
CA SER A 117 30.43 -29.82 -10.52
C SER A 117 31.61 -28.85 -10.70
N SER A 118 32.08 -28.65 -11.93
CA SER A 118 33.14 -27.68 -12.20
C SER A 118 32.66 -26.25 -11.93
N LEU A 119 31.45 -25.91 -12.36
CA LEU A 119 30.87 -24.59 -12.20
C LEU A 119 30.68 -24.23 -10.72
N LEU A 120 30.20 -25.19 -9.91
CA LEU A 120 30.10 -25.05 -8.46
C LEU A 120 31.46 -24.76 -7.81
N ASN A 121 32.49 -25.57 -8.13
CA ASN A 121 33.82 -25.45 -7.53
C ASN A 121 34.58 -24.19 -7.97
N SER A 122 34.49 -23.82 -9.26
CA SER A 122 35.40 -22.83 -9.87
C SER A 122 34.78 -21.45 -10.09
N ALA A 123 33.45 -21.32 -9.98
CA ALA A 123 32.75 -20.08 -10.28
C ALA A 123 31.70 -19.72 -9.22
N ILE A 124 30.69 -20.58 -9.01
CA ILE A 124 29.55 -20.26 -8.13
C ILE A 124 30.02 -20.12 -6.69
N PHE A 125 30.56 -21.17 -6.07
CA PHE A 125 30.91 -21.12 -4.64
C PHE A 125 31.95 -20.04 -4.31
N PRO A 126 33.03 -19.85 -5.10
CA PRO A 126 33.95 -18.74 -4.86
C PRO A 126 33.32 -17.34 -4.90
N ALA A 127 32.19 -17.15 -5.60
CA ALA A 127 31.44 -15.88 -5.59
C ALA A 127 30.65 -15.67 -4.29
N LEU A 128 30.32 -16.76 -3.57
CA LEU A 128 29.52 -16.74 -2.35
C LEU A 128 30.36 -16.51 -1.09
N VAL A 129 31.62 -16.93 -1.12
CA VAL A 129 32.56 -16.86 0.01
C VAL A 129 32.73 -15.40 0.48
N LYS A 130 32.82 -15.22 1.81
CA LYS A 130 33.11 -13.91 2.41
C LYS A 130 34.48 -13.42 1.97
N ASN A 131 34.57 -12.14 1.64
CA ASN A 131 35.81 -11.53 1.17
C ASN A 131 36.13 -10.22 1.93
N GLU A 132 37.25 -9.60 1.56
CA GLU A 132 37.74 -8.38 2.20
C GLU A 132 36.79 -7.19 1.99
N LYS A 133 36.14 -7.08 0.82
CA LYS A 133 35.16 -6.01 0.52
C LYS A 133 33.97 -6.08 1.47
N ASP A 134 33.48 -7.29 1.76
CA ASP A 134 32.41 -7.50 2.75
C ASP A 134 32.81 -7.04 4.16
N THR A 135 34.09 -7.18 4.50
CA THR A 135 34.61 -6.78 5.83
C THR A 135 34.73 -5.27 5.94
N ILE A 136 35.21 -4.62 4.87
CA ILE A 136 35.30 -3.16 4.78
C ILE A 136 33.89 -2.54 4.79
N GLU A 137 32.98 -3.02 3.95
CA GLU A 137 31.60 -2.51 3.90
C GLU A 137 30.89 -2.68 5.26
N TRP A 138 31.06 -3.82 5.94
CA TRP A 138 30.51 -4.01 7.29
C TRP A 138 31.03 -3.00 8.32
N GLU A 139 32.28 -2.57 8.22
CA GLU A 139 32.89 -1.62 9.16
C GLU A 139 32.62 -0.15 8.80
N GLU A 140 32.55 0.17 7.50
CA GLU A 140 32.41 1.55 7.00
C GLU A 140 30.95 1.95 6.75
N ASP A 141 30.10 1.06 6.22
CA ASP A 141 28.70 1.29 5.88
C ASP A 141 27.86 -0.02 6.05
N PRO A 142 27.47 -0.33 7.30
CA PRO A 142 26.72 -1.54 7.61
C PRO A 142 25.40 -1.68 6.84
N ASP A 143 24.72 -0.57 6.54
CA ASP A 143 23.47 -0.55 5.77
C ASP A 143 23.70 -0.92 4.31
N GLU A 144 24.78 -0.42 3.69
CA GLU A 144 25.18 -0.85 2.35
C GLU A 144 25.56 -2.33 2.28
N TYR A 145 26.23 -2.85 3.31
CA TYR A 145 26.49 -4.28 3.41
C TYR A 145 25.20 -5.10 3.42
N ILE A 146 24.22 -4.73 4.28
CA ILE A 146 22.94 -5.43 4.41
C ILE A 146 22.20 -5.40 3.07
N ARG A 147 22.02 -4.23 2.48
CA ARG A 147 21.30 -4.04 1.21
C ARG A 147 21.86 -4.87 0.06
N LYS A 148 23.20 -4.99 -0.04
CA LYS A 148 23.84 -5.76 -1.12
C LYS A 148 23.80 -7.28 -0.92
N ASN A 149 23.86 -7.73 0.33
CA ASN A 149 24.13 -9.13 0.66
C ASN A 149 22.93 -9.87 1.25
N LEU A 150 22.07 -9.17 1.96
CA LEU A 150 20.92 -9.67 2.73
C LEU A 150 19.70 -8.74 2.50
N PRO A 151 19.26 -8.54 1.24
CA PRO A 151 18.14 -7.63 0.94
C PRO A 151 16.84 -8.14 1.56
N SER A 152 16.05 -7.22 2.14
CA SER A 152 14.79 -7.51 2.82
C SER A 152 13.58 -7.50 1.89
N ASP A 153 13.57 -6.67 0.84
CA ASP A 153 12.43 -6.54 -0.07
C ASP A 153 12.72 -7.07 -1.48
N LEU A 154 11.71 -7.69 -2.10
CA LEU A 154 11.71 -8.06 -3.52
C LEU A 154 11.66 -6.81 -4.43
N GLU A 155 11.07 -5.71 -3.97
CA GLU A 155 10.97 -4.45 -4.73
C GLU A 155 12.28 -3.68 -4.82
N GLU A 156 13.19 -3.81 -3.85
CA GLU A 156 14.56 -3.30 -3.98
C GLU A 156 15.28 -3.97 -5.16
N ILE A 157 14.85 -5.17 -5.59
CA ILE A 157 15.41 -5.92 -6.74
C ILE A 157 14.81 -5.45 -8.09
N SER A 158 13.93 -4.44 -8.10
CA SER A 158 13.24 -3.90 -9.31
C SER A 158 14.18 -3.30 -10.38
N GLY A 159 15.49 -3.27 -10.13
CA GLY A 159 16.49 -3.04 -11.16
C GLY A 159 16.68 -1.57 -11.57
N LEU A 160 16.11 -0.63 -10.82
CA LEU A 160 16.32 0.81 -11.02
C LEU A 160 17.75 1.24 -10.65
N ARG A 161 18.43 0.50 -9.76
CA ARG A 161 19.84 0.74 -9.40
C ARG A 161 20.76 -0.38 -9.90
N ASP A 162 21.80 0.01 -10.65
CA ASP A 162 22.78 -0.91 -11.28
C ASP A 162 23.70 -1.61 -10.23
N ASP A 163 23.69 -1.16 -8.98
CA ASP A 163 24.52 -1.59 -7.83
C ASP A 163 24.01 -2.85 -7.11
N LEU A 164 22.72 -3.18 -7.21
CA LEU A 164 22.11 -4.39 -6.62
C LEU A 164 22.36 -5.67 -7.43
N PHE A 165 22.94 -5.54 -8.63
CA PHE A 165 23.28 -6.66 -9.50
C PHE A 165 24.71 -7.19 -9.26
N THR A 166 24.96 -7.70 -8.06
CA THR A 166 26.26 -8.26 -7.69
C THR A 166 26.50 -9.62 -8.34
N ALA A 167 27.77 -9.97 -8.55
CA ALA A 167 28.12 -11.30 -9.07
C ALA A 167 27.71 -12.43 -8.09
N ARG A 168 27.67 -12.13 -6.79
CA ARG A 168 27.17 -13.03 -5.75
C ARG A 168 25.68 -13.36 -5.93
N LYS A 169 24.81 -12.35 -6.08
CA LYS A 169 23.36 -12.57 -6.28
C LYS A 169 23.07 -13.38 -7.55
N SER A 170 23.72 -13.05 -8.67
CA SER A 170 23.58 -13.83 -9.91
C SER A 170 24.07 -15.28 -9.76
N ALA A 171 25.13 -15.52 -8.98
CA ALA A 171 25.61 -16.87 -8.68
C ALA A 171 24.64 -17.67 -7.79
N LEU A 172 24.00 -17.01 -6.81
CA LEU A 172 22.94 -17.59 -5.98
C LEU A 172 21.71 -17.97 -6.81
N ASN A 173 21.23 -17.07 -7.67
CA ASN A 173 20.11 -17.35 -8.56
C ASN A 173 20.40 -18.57 -9.45
N LEU A 174 21.61 -18.63 -10.03
CA LEU A 174 22.06 -19.78 -10.81
C LEU A 174 22.12 -21.07 -9.98
N LEU A 175 22.54 -21.00 -8.71
CA LEU A 175 22.56 -22.13 -7.81
C LEU A 175 21.15 -22.68 -7.55
N GLY A 176 20.18 -21.79 -7.30
CA GLY A 176 18.76 -22.13 -7.18
C GLY A 176 18.23 -22.85 -8.42
N VAL A 177 18.46 -22.30 -9.61
CA VAL A 177 18.10 -22.94 -10.89
C VAL A 177 18.75 -24.32 -11.06
N ILE A 178 20.03 -24.46 -10.70
CA ILE A 178 20.72 -25.75 -10.75
C ILE A 178 20.06 -26.73 -9.78
N SER A 179 19.70 -26.31 -8.57
CA SER A 179 19.14 -27.19 -7.54
C SER A 179 17.81 -27.83 -7.94
N LEU A 180 16.94 -27.08 -8.61
CA LEU A 180 15.65 -27.53 -9.16
C LEU A 180 15.81 -28.43 -10.40
N SER A 181 16.96 -28.39 -11.05
CA SER A 181 17.15 -29.11 -12.31
C SER A 181 17.13 -30.63 -12.11
N LYS A 182 16.50 -31.35 -13.04
CA LYS A 182 16.33 -32.81 -12.95
C LYS A 182 17.68 -33.52 -13.01
N GLY A 183 17.94 -34.45 -12.10
CA GLY A 183 19.12 -35.29 -12.14
C GLY A 183 19.12 -36.30 -13.30
N PRO A 184 20.29 -36.89 -13.64
CA PRO A 184 20.34 -37.99 -14.59
C PRO A 184 19.46 -39.15 -14.11
N PRO A 185 18.82 -39.93 -15.02
CA PRO A 185 17.93 -41.03 -14.64
C PRO A 185 18.67 -42.02 -13.73
N VAL A 186 18.29 -42.04 -12.45
CA VAL A 186 18.79 -43.03 -11.49
C VAL A 186 18.24 -44.37 -11.95
N LYS A 187 19.11 -45.25 -12.47
CA LYS A 187 18.75 -46.65 -12.69
C LYS A 187 18.53 -47.27 -11.31
N THR A 188 17.29 -47.32 -10.84
CA THR A 188 16.92 -48.20 -9.74
C THR A 188 17.26 -49.62 -10.17
N SER A 189 18.37 -50.13 -9.65
CA SER A 189 18.77 -51.52 -9.77
C SER A 189 17.85 -52.37 -8.89
N THR A 190 16.61 -52.55 -9.34
CA THR A 190 15.72 -53.62 -8.91
C THR A 190 15.19 -54.31 -10.17
N ALA A 191 15.93 -55.33 -10.57
CA ALA A 191 15.42 -56.33 -11.49
C ALA A 191 14.22 -57.04 -10.83
N SER A 192 13.17 -57.25 -11.63
CA SER A 192 11.96 -58.05 -11.38
C SER A 192 10.76 -57.36 -10.69
N SER A 193 9.81 -56.92 -11.50
CA SER A 193 8.41 -57.32 -11.34
C SER A 193 7.63 -57.04 -12.63
N LYS A 194 7.05 -58.10 -13.21
CA LYS A 194 6.18 -58.04 -14.38
C LYS A 194 4.93 -57.20 -14.08
N ARG A 195 4.57 -56.36 -15.05
CA ARG A 195 3.29 -55.66 -15.28
C ARG A 195 2.13 -56.02 -14.32
N LYS A 196 1.60 -55.01 -13.64
CA LYS A 196 0.17 -54.84 -13.41
C LYS A 196 -0.22 -53.42 -13.84
N LYS A 197 -1.20 -53.35 -14.73
CA LYS A 197 -1.74 -52.13 -15.34
C LYS A 197 -2.82 -51.59 -14.41
N GLY A 198 -2.65 -50.38 -13.89
CA GLY A 198 -3.65 -49.70 -13.05
C GLY A 198 -2.99 -49.00 -11.87
N GLU A 199 -2.50 -47.78 -12.10
CA GLU A 199 -2.29 -46.68 -11.12
C GLU A 199 -1.64 -45.53 -11.91
N LYS A 200 -2.44 -44.53 -12.29
CA LYS A 200 -1.93 -43.23 -12.75
C LYS A 200 -1.69 -42.40 -11.48
N ASN A 201 -0.55 -41.69 -11.43
CA ASN A 201 -0.05 -40.80 -10.35
C ASN A 201 0.88 -41.40 -9.28
N LYS A 202 1.99 -42.03 -9.71
CA LYS A 202 3.25 -41.92 -8.95
C LYS A 202 4.28 -41.19 -9.82
N ARG A 203 4.64 -39.96 -9.42
CA ARG A 203 5.77 -39.19 -10.01
C ARG A 203 6.98 -40.14 -10.06
N LYS A 204 7.51 -40.40 -11.27
CA LYS A 204 8.74 -41.20 -11.43
C LYS A 204 9.87 -40.51 -10.66
N GLY A 205 10.48 -41.22 -9.70
CA GLY A 205 11.57 -40.71 -8.86
C GLY A 205 12.82 -40.33 -9.65
N TYR A 206 12.91 -39.05 -10.02
CA TYR A 206 14.17 -38.42 -10.39
C TYR A 206 14.61 -37.61 -9.17
N SER A 207 15.77 -37.91 -8.60
CA SER A 207 16.42 -37.01 -7.63
C SER A 207 16.82 -35.72 -8.35
N SER A 208 16.59 -34.57 -7.73
CA SER A 208 17.03 -33.28 -8.26
C SER A 208 18.55 -33.15 -8.16
N MET A 209 19.13 -32.21 -8.90
CA MET A 209 20.54 -31.87 -8.74
C MET A 209 20.83 -31.20 -7.39
N GLY A 210 19.82 -30.65 -6.72
CA GLY A 210 19.88 -30.22 -5.32
C GLY A 210 20.32 -31.35 -4.39
N GLU A 211 19.62 -32.48 -4.45
CA GLU A 211 19.92 -33.69 -3.66
C GLU A 211 21.23 -34.37 -4.12
N LEU A 212 21.44 -34.49 -5.43
CA LEU A 212 22.55 -35.28 -5.99
C LEU A 212 23.90 -34.57 -5.97
N LEU A 213 23.91 -33.23 -6.00
CA LEU A 213 25.13 -32.46 -6.21
C LEU A 213 25.29 -31.28 -5.26
N VAL A 214 24.27 -30.42 -5.14
CA VAL A 214 24.41 -29.16 -4.38
C VAL A 214 24.56 -29.44 -2.89
N LEU A 215 23.65 -30.19 -2.27
CA LEU A 215 23.73 -30.50 -0.84
C LEU A 215 24.99 -31.33 -0.48
N PRO A 216 25.38 -32.38 -1.24
CA PRO A 216 26.65 -33.08 -1.04
C PRO A 216 27.89 -32.20 -1.23
N PHE A 217 27.79 -31.14 -2.04
CA PHE A 217 28.88 -30.18 -2.18
C PHE A 217 29.01 -29.30 -0.94
N LEU A 218 27.89 -28.74 -0.46
CA LEU A 218 27.84 -27.88 0.73
C LEU A 218 28.17 -28.64 2.03
N SER A 219 27.93 -29.96 2.09
CA SER A 219 28.28 -30.79 3.25
C SER A 219 29.78 -31.03 3.46
N LYS A 220 30.61 -30.67 2.48
CA LYS A 220 32.09 -30.74 2.63
C LYS A 220 32.63 -29.71 3.62
N PHE A 221 31.87 -28.65 3.87
CA PHE A 221 32.26 -27.53 4.74
C PHE A 221 31.58 -27.71 6.11
N PRO A 222 32.32 -28.09 7.16
CA PRO A 222 31.75 -28.30 8.48
C PRO A 222 31.37 -26.96 9.14
N VAL A 223 30.43 -27.02 10.09
CA VAL A 223 30.13 -25.87 10.98
C VAL A 223 31.45 -25.45 11.67
N PRO A 224 31.83 -24.16 11.62
CA PRO A 224 33.04 -23.69 12.28
C PRO A 224 32.99 -23.97 13.78
N THR A 225 34.07 -24.56 14.31
CA THR A 225 34.25 -24.77 15.77
C THR A 225 35.36 -23.89 16.34
N ASP A 226 36.14 -23.28 15.45
CA ASP A 226 37.23 -22.36 15.71
C ASP A 226 37.12 -21.12 14.82
N ASN A 227 37.82 -20.05 15.20
CA ASN A 227 37.80 -18.77 14.47
C ASN A 227 38.79 -18.75 13.31
N GLY A 228 38.94 -19.88 12.59
CA GLY A 228 39.78 -19.96 11.41
C GLY A 228 39.19 -19.12 10.28
N GLU A 229 39.88 -18.05 9.86
CA GLU A 229 39.38 -17.08 8.87
C GLU A 229 38.86 -17.74 7.59
N ASN A 230 39.61 -18.69 7.03
CA ASN A 230 39.19 -19.45 5.84
C ASN A 230 37.91 -20.27 6.09
N THR A 231 37.82 -20.94 7.23
CA THR A 231 36.67 -21.79 7.57
C THR A 231 35.41 -20.95 7.77
N VAL A 232 35.54 -19.78 8.41
CA VAL A 232 34.44 -18.81 8.58
C VAL A 232 34.00 -18.27 7.21
N ASN A 233 34.94 -17.87 6.35
CA ASN A 233 34.62 -17.30 5.04
C ASN A 233 33.94 -18.32 4.11
N GLU A 234 34.41 -19.58 4.13
CA GLU A 234 33.79 -20.67 3.36
C GLU A 234 32.40 -20.99 3.91
N TYR A 235 32.22 -21.05 5.23
CA TYR A 235 30.92 -21.36 5.83
C TYR A 235 29.89 -20.23 5.63
N TYR A 236 30.33 -18.98 5.59
CA TYR A 236 29.49 -17.86 5.15
C TYR A 236 28.90 -18.15 3.75
N GLY A 237 29.74 -18.58 2.81
CA GLY A 237 29.28 -18.97 1.47
C GLY A 237 28.29 -20.15 1.47
N VAL A 238 28.39 -21.06 2.45
CA VAL A 238 27.42 -22.15 2.64
C VAL A 238 26.07 -21.62 3.13
N LEU A 239 26.06 -20.69 4.07
CA LEU A 239 24.82 -20.06 4.55
C LEU A 239 24.14 -19.26 3.44
N MET A 240 24.90 -18.45 2.70
CA MET A 240 24.40 -17.74 1.51
C MET A 240 23.80 -18.70 0.49
N ALA A 241 24.42 -19.87 0.30
CA ALA A 241 23.88 -20.88 -0.60
C ALA A 241 22.52 -21.42 -0.13
N TYR A 242 22.30 -21.61 1.17
CA TYR A 242 21.04 -22.19 1.68
C TYR A 242 19.80 -21.34 1.42
N SER A 243 19.88 -20.02 1.52
CA SER A 243 18.74 -19.15 1.20
C SER A 243 18.31 -19.23 -0.26
N SER A 244 19.25 -19.44 -1.19
CA SER A 244 18.92 -19.62 -2.62
C SER A 244 18.28 -20.97 -2.97
N LEU A 245 18.06 -21.83 -1.96
CA LEU A 245 17.49 -23.16 -2.14
C LEU A 245 16.03 -23.24 -1.69
N LEU A 246 15.36 -22.12 -1.38
CA LEU A 246 13.96 -22.07 -0.94
C LEU A 246 13.06 -22.98 -1.80
N ASP A 247 12.95 -22.70 -3.10
CA ASP A 247 12.12 -23.49 -4.02
C ASP A 247 12.43 -25.00 -3.98
N PHE A 248 13.72 -25.36 -3.88
CA PHE A 248 14.14 -26.76 -3.83
C PHE A 248 13.77 -27.40 -2.48
N LEU A 249 13.89 -26.66 -1.38
CA LEU A 249 13.58 -27.11 -0.03
C LEU A 249 12.07 -27.28 0.16
N THR A 250 11.24 -26.42 -0.43
CA THR A 250 9.78 -26.55 -0.45
C THR A 250 9.33 -27.85 -1.12
N GLU A 251 10.06 -28.34 -2.12
CA GLU A 251 9.77 -29.63 -2.78
C GLU A 251 10.22 -30.87 -1.97
N GLN A 252 10.96 -30.71 -0.88
CA GLN A 252 11.48 -31.84 -0.09
C GLN A 252 10.45 -32.42 0.88
N SER A 253 10.79 -33.59 1.45
CA SER A 253 9.95 -34.22 2.46
C SER A 253 9.82 -33.35 3.72
N PRO A 254 8.64 -33.31 4.38
CA PRO A 254 8.46 -32.62 5.66
C PRO A 254 9.55 -33.01 6.68
N GLY A 255 10.17 -32.01 7.32
CA GLY A 255 11.26 -32.20 8.29
C GLY A 255 12.68 -32.29 7.71
N PHE A 256 12.84 -32.26 6.37
CA PHE A 256 14.15 -32.15 5.74
C PHE A 256 14.81 -30.81 6.10
N THR A 257 14.08 -29.72 5.92
CA THR A 257 14.51 -28.36 6.25
C THR A 257 14.84 -28.22 7.73
N ASP A 258 14.00 -28.75 8.63
CA ASP A 258 14.28 -28.78 10.07
C ASP A 258 15.60 -29.47 10.40
N THR A 259 15.89 -30.59 9.73
CA THR A 259 17.13 -31.34 9.92
C THR A 259 18.34 -30.53 9.44
N LEU A 260 18.20 -29.79 8.34
CA LEU A 260 19.23 -28.89 7.84
C LEU A 260 19.46 -27.75 8.84
N VAL A 261 18.40 -27.06 9.26
CA VAL A 261 18.46 -25.93 10.21
C VAL A 261 19.06 -26.36 11.55
N ARG A 262 18.58 -27.47 12.12
CA ARG A 262 19.06 -28.01 13.40
C ARG A 262 20.54 -28.38 13.39
N ASN A 263 21.04 -28.91 12.27
CA ASN A 263 22.42 -29.40 12.19
C ASN A 263 23.41 -28.39 11.62
N ARG A 264 22.94 -27.37 10.89
CA ARG A 264 23.81 -26.48 10.10
C ARG A 264 23.64 -25.00 10.40
N VAL A 265 22.50 -24.57 10.94
CA VAL A 265 22.22 -23.15 11.21
C VAL A 265 22.22 -22.88 12.71
N LEU A 266 21.35 -23.55 13.48
CA LEU A 266 21.21 -23.36 14.93
C LEU A 266 22.51 -23.54 15.75
N PRO A 267 23.44 -24.45 15.40
CA PRO A 267 24.68 -24.60 16.16
C PRO A 267 25.55 -23.33 16.20
N LEU A 268 25.37 -22.39 15.26
CA LEU A 268 26.13 -21.13 15.23
C LEU A 268 25.86 -20.24 16.45
N TYR A 269 24.61 -20.23 16.93
CA TYR A 269 24.18 -19.41 18.08
C TYR A 269 24.70 -19.94 19.42
N GLU A 270 25.13 -21.20 19.46
CA GLU A 270 25.66 -21.87 20.65
C GLU A 270 27.20 -21.88 20.69
N THR A 271 27.85 -21.25 19.70
CA THR A 271 29.32 -21.17 19.68
C THR A 271 29.83 -20.20 20.75
N PRO A 272 30.93 -20.53 21.48
CA PRO A 272 31.44 -19.69 22.56
C PRO A 272 32.04 -18.36 22.07
N THR A 273 32.42 -18.28 20.79
CA THR A 273 32.89 -17.06 20.14
C THR A 273 32.10 -16.85 18.85
N PRO A 274 30.89 -16.27 18.93
CA PRO A 274 30.04 -16.07 17.76
C PRO A 274 30.69 -15.11 16.78
N GLN A 275 30.64 -15.45 15.50
CA GLN A 275 31.13 -14.59 14.42
C GLN A 275 29.96 -13.75 13.87
N PRO A 276 29.96 -12.41 14.00
CA PRO A 276 28.84 -11.56 13.62
C PRO A 276 28.33 -11.82 12.19
N TYR A 277 29.24 -11.96 11.22
CA TYR A 277 28.90 -12.28 9.83
C TYR A 277 28.10 -13.59 9.70
N LEU A 278 28.48 -14.64 10.43
CA LEU A 278 27.79 -15.92 10.36
C LEU A 278 26.43 -15.88 11.04
N ILE A 279 26.31 -15.17 12.18
CA ILE A 279 25.03 -15.00 12.86
C ILE A 279 24.07 -14.17 12.00
N ALA A 280 24.54 -13.06 11.41
CA ALA A 280 23.70 -12.22 10.56
C ALA A 280 23.16 -12.99 9.35
N THR A 281 24.00 -13.78 8.67
CA THR A 281 23.54 -14.63 7.55
C THR A 281 22.67 -15.79 8.03
N ALA A 282 22.93 -16.33 9.22
CA ALA A 282 22.08 -17.37 9.80
C ALA A 282 20.68 -16.85 10.13
N ASN A 283 20.56 -15.62 10.66
CA ASN A 283 19.27 -14.97 10.89
C ASN A 283 18.50 -14.87 9.57
N TRP A 284 19.16 -14.32 8.53
CA TRP A 284 18.56 -14.16 7.22
C TRP A 284 18.10 -15.50 6.61
N VAL A 285 18.90 -16.57 6.72
CA VAL A 285 18.49 -17.92 6.28
C VAL A 285 17.25 -18.42 7.03
N LEU A 286 17.08 -18.08 8.31
CA LEU A 286 15.89 -18.48 9.07
C LEU A 286 14.65 -17.74 8.59
N GLY A 287 14.76 -16.45 8.25
CA GLY A 287 13.67 -15.67 7.65
C GLY A 287 13.28 -16.20 6.27
N GLU A 288 14.25 -16.33 5.36
CA GLU A 288 14.01 -16.77 3.98
C GLU A 288 13.35 -18.16 3.89
N LEU A 289 13.62 -19.02 4.88
CA LEU A 289 13.07 -20.38 4.93
C LEU A 289 11.75 -20.47 5.71
N ALA A 290 11.14 -19.36 6.13
CA ALA A 290 9.94 -19.33 6.99
C ALA A 290 8.83 -20.28 6.50
N SER A 291 8.49 -20.23 5.22
CA SER A 291 7.46 -21.07 4.59
C SER A 291 7.75 -22.59 4.59
N CYS A 292 8.98 -23.00 4.90
CA CYS A 292 9.44 -24.39 4.88
C CYS A 292 9.69 -24.99 6.27
N LEU A 293 9.55 -24.20 7.33
CA LEU A 293 9.85 -24.62 8.70
C LEU A 293 8.63 -25.29 9.35
N SER A 294 8.88 -26.31 10.18
CA SER A 294 7.80 -26.89 10.99
C SER A 294 7.64 -26.18 12.33
N GLU A 295 6.41 -26.21 12.87
CA GLU A 295 6.07 -25.64 14.18
C GLU A 295 6.91 -26.21 15.34
N GLY A 296 7.45 -27.42 15.18
CA GLY A 296 8.26 -28.08 16.20
C GLY A 296 9.60 -27.39 16.48
N MET A 297 10.02 -26.46 15.64
CA MET A 297 11.29 -25.72 15.75
C MET A 297 11.12 -24.30 16.33
N ASN A 298 9.89 -23.82 16.56
CA ASN A 298 9.63 -22.41 16.88
C ASN A 298 10.43 -21.94 18.09
N ALA A 299 10.43 -22.71 19.19
CA ALA A 299 11.12 -22.32 20.42
C ALA A 299 12.62 -22.14 20.23
N ASP A 300 13.28 -23.05 19.50
CA ASP A 300 14.72 -22.98 19.27
C ASP A 300 15.10 -21.81 18.34
N ILE A 301 14.29 -21.58 17.29
CA ILE A 301 14.49 -20.52 16.30
C ILE A 301 14.29 -19.15 16.96
N TYR A 302 13.15 -18.93 17.60
CA TYR A 302 12.86 -17.66 18.27
C TYR A 302 13.83 -17.38 19.41
N SER A 303 14.23 -18.40 20.19
CA SER A 303 15.27 -18.20 21.22
C SER A 303 16.60 -17.74 20.61
N SER A 304 16.98 -18.30 19.47
CA SER A 304 18.20 -17.93 18.75
C SER A 304 18.14 -16.51 18.19
N LEU A 305 17.01 -16.13 17.57
CA LEU A 305 16.79 -14.79 17.02
C LEU A 305 16.71 -13.73 18.12
N VAL A 306 16.05 -14.01 19.25
CA VAL A 306 16.00 -13.11 20.40
C VAL A 306 17.41 -12.90 20.98
N LYS A 307 18.23 -13.96 21.09
CA LYS A 307 19.64 -13.82 21.48
C LYS A 307 20.41 -12.91 20.51
N ALA A 308 20.21 -13.08 19.20
CA ALA A 308 20.85 -12.27 18.17
C ALA A 308 20.43 -10.79 18.23
N LEU A 309 19.16 -10.52 18.47
CA LEU A 309 18.59 -9.18 18.64
C LEU A 309 19.19 -8.44 19.86
N GLN A 310 19.63 -9.19 20.88
CA GLN A 310 20.29 -8.68 22.08
C GLN A 310 21.82 -8.61 21.98
N MET A 311 22.44 -8.99 20.85
CA MET A 311 23.90 -9.04 20.74
C MET A 311 24.51 -7.63 20.80
N SER A 312 25.39 -7.43 21.79
CA SER A 312 26.28 -6.27 21.88
C SER A 312 27.46 -6.42 20.93
N ASP A 313 28.07 -5.30 20.55
CA ASP A 313 29.23 -5.27 19.67
C ASP A 313 30.41 -6.09 20.23
N ILE A 314 31.08 -6.84 19.36
CA ILE A 314 32.12 -7.81 19.74
C ILE A 314 33.48 -7.34 19.24
N GLY A 315 34.38 -7.02 20.17
CA GLY A 315 35.79 -6.77 19.84
C GLY A 315 36.03 -5.57 18.90
N GLY A 316 35.10 -4.59 18.89
CA GLY A 316 35.14 -3.44 17.98
C GLY A 316 34.44 -3.65 16.64
N VAL A 317 33.89 -4.85 16.39
CA VAL A 317 33.02 -5.12 15.24
C VAL A 317 31.57 -4.84 15.63
N SER A 318 30.90 -3.98 14.86
CA SER A 318 29.49 -3.65 15.07
C SER A 318 28.62 -4.89 14.89
N CYS A 319 27.73 -5.15 15.85
CA CYS A 319 26.69 -6.16 15.76
C CYS A 319 25.37 -5.60 15.22
N PHE A 320 25.35 -4.35 14.74
CA PHE A 320 24.16 -3.74 14.14
C PHE A 320 23.56 -4.60 13.01
N PRO A 321 24.31 -5.10 12.01
CA PRO A 321 23.71 -5.97 10.99
C PRO A 321 23.16 -7.29 11.53
N VAL A 322 23.69 -7.78 12.66
CA VAL A 322 23.13 -8.97 13.33
C VAL A 322 21.75 -8.66 13.90
N ARG A 323 21.60 -7.48 14.51
CA ARG A 323 20.32 -7.03 15.10
C ARG A 323 19.29 -6.76 14.00
N VAL A 324 19.69 -6.09 12.92
CA VAL A 324 18.82 -5.82 11.75
C VAL A 324 18.33 -7.12 11.11
N THR A 325 19.23 -8.08 10.84
CA THR A 325 18.81 -9.34 10.19
C THR A 325 18.02 -10.24 11.12
N ALA A 326 18.24 -10.16 12.45
CA ALA A 326 17.38 -10.84 13.42
C ALA A 326 15.97 -10.25 13.41
N ALA A 327 15.84 -8.92 13.39
CA ALA A 327 14.55 -8.24 13.28
C ALA A 327 13.82 -8.61 11.97
N ALA A 328 14.50 -8.52 10.82
CA ALA A 328 13.95 -8.89 9.52
C ALA A 328 13.51 -10.37 9.47
N ALA A 329 14.31 -11.27 10.05
CA ALA A 329 13.94 -12.68 10.12
C ALA A 329 12.69 -12.92 10.98
N ILE A 330 12.55 -12.21 12.10
CA ILE A 330 11.35 -12.31 12.95
C ILE A 330 10.14 -11.77 12.18
N ALA A 331 10.26 -10.63 11.50
CA ALA A 331 9.20 -10.06 10.67
C ALA A 331 8.70 -11.07 9.63
N GLN A 332 9.62 -11.62 8.82
CA GLN A 332 9.29 -12.63 7.80
C GLN A 332 8.65 -13.89 8.40
N LEU A 333 9.10 -14.35 9.57
CA LEU A 333 8.49 -15.51 10.24
C LEU A 333 7.05 -15.20 10.66
N VAL A 334 6.79 -14.03 11.26
CA VAL A 334 5.44 -13.67 11.70
C VAL A 334 4.49 -13.47 10.51
N GLU A 335 4.94 -12.82 9.44
CA GLU A 335 4.17 -12.65 8.19
C GLU A 335 3.79 -13.98 7.52
N ASN A 336 4.62 -15.02 7.69
CA ASN A 336 4.35 -16.37 7.19
C ASN A 336 3.60 -17.24 8.23
N GLU A 337 2.90 -16.62 9.19
CA GLU A 337 2.16 -17.28 10.28
C GLU A 337 3.01 -18.21 11.17
N TYR A 338 4.34 -18.10 11.12
CA TYR A 338 5.27 -18.87 11.93
C TYR A 338 5.50 -18.17 13.27
N LEU A 339 4.53 -18.27 14.17
CA LEU A 339 4.46 -17.41 15.36
C LEU A 339 5.36 -17.86 16.52
N PRO A 340 5.84 -16.93 17.37
CA PRO A 340 6.61 -17.27 18.56
C PRO A 340 5.76 -18.06 19.56
N PRO A 341 6.36 -19.01 20.30
CA PRO A 341 5.63 -19.73 21.35
C PRO A 341 5.26 -18.82 22.53
N GLU A 342 6.08 -17.80 22.80
CA GLU A 342 5.87 -16.80 23.85
C GLU A 342 6.21 -15.40 23.29
N TRP A 343 5.24 -14.48 23.31
CA TRP A 343 5.44 -13.10 22.82
C TRP A 343 6.16 -12.21 23.81
N LEU A 344 5.90 -12.40 25.12
CA LEU A 344 6.39 -11.51 26.17
C LEU A 344 7.93 -11.35 26.18
N PRO A 345 8.75 -12.41 26.06
CA PRO A 345 10.20 -12.26 26.03
C PRO A 345 10.67 -11.41 24.85
N LEU A 346 10.13 -11.67 23.66
CA LEU A 346 10.45 -10.92 22.44
C LEU A 346 10.06 -9.44 22.59
N LEU A 347 8.84 -9.19 23.06
CA LEU A 347 8.33 -7.83 23.31
C LEU A 347 9.17 -7.06 24.32
N GLN A 348 9.60 -7.70 25.40
CA GLN A 348 10.48 -7.09 26.39
C GLN A 348 11.82 -6.68 25.78
N VAL A 349 12.39 -7.49 24.89
CA VAL A 349 13.63 -7.14 24.18
C VAL A 349 13.40 -5.93 23.28
N VAL A 350 12.37 -5.97 22.43
CA VAL A 350 12.07 -4.90 21.48
C VAL A 350 11.82 -3.58 22.21
N CYS A 351 10.96 -3.57 23.22
CA CYS A 351 10.65 -2.37 24.01
C CYS A 351 11.87 -1.84 24.78
N HIS A 352 12.70 -2.73 25.32
CA HIS A 352 13.92 -2.33 26.03
C HIS A 352 14.90 -1.62 25.09
N ARG A 353 15.05 -2.12 23.86
CA ARG A 353 15.92 -1.54 22.84
C ARG A 353 15.42 -0.21 22.28
N ILE A 354 14.10 -0.07 22.12
CA ILE A 354 13.50 1.24 21.78
C ILE A 354 13.81 2.30 22.84
N SER A 355 13.93 1.89 24.11
CA SER A 355 14.23 2.79 25.23
C SER A 355 15.72 3.06 25.42
N ASP A 356 16.59 2.50 24.58
CA ASP A 356 18.04 2.63 24.68
C ASP A 356 18.52 3.78 23.78
N GLU A 357 19.03 4.87 24.37
CA GLU A 357 19.44 6.08 23.64
C GLU A 357 20.71 5.89 22.79
N GLU A 358 21.45 4.79 22.96
CA GLU A 358 22.74 4.55 22.30
C GLU A 358 22.63 3.78 20.95
N GLU A 359 21.48 3.20 20.63
CA GLU A 359 21.27 2.37 19.42
C GLU A 359 20.21 2.97 18.47
N ASP A 360 20.31 2.64 17.17
CA ASP A 360 19.29 3.01 16.18
C ASP A 360 17.98 2.27 16.48
N SER A 361 16.97 3.01 16.93
CA SER A 361 15.67 2.49 17.34
C SER A 361 14.76 2.10 16.16
N SER A 362 15.09 2.53 14.94
CA SER A 362 14.21 2.42 13.77
C SER A 362 13.80 0.98 13.46
N ILE A 363 14.77 0.06 13.50
CA ILE A 363 14.56 -1.37 13.24
C ILE A 363 13.58 -2.00 14.24
N TYR A 364 13.53 -1.49 15.47
CA TYR A 364 12.67 -2.02 16.52
C TYR A 364 11.24 -1.49 16.41
N PHE A 365 11.07 -0.24 15.98
CA PHE A 365 9.75 0.31 15.64
C PHE A 365 9.13 -0.43 14.47
N GLN A 366 9.89 -0.63 13.39
CA GLN A 366 9.43 -1.37 12.21
C GLN A 366 9.05 -2.81 12.58
N LEU A 367 9.91 -3.52 13.29
CA LEU A 367 9.62 -4.87 13.77
C LEU A 367 8.34 -4.92 14.62
N LEU A 368 8.17 -3.94 15.50
CA LEU A 368 7.00 -3.86 16.37
C LEU A 368 5.72 -3.62 15.57
N SER A 369 5.74 -2.74 14.57
CA SER A 369 4.60 -2.53 13.66
C SER A 369 4.22 -3.81 12.93
N THR A 370 5.17 -4.49 12.27
CA THR A 370 4.93 -5.75 11.55
C THR A 370 4.37 -6.84 12.48
N MET A 371 4.91 -6.96 13.69
CA MET A 371 4.43 -7.94 14.68
C MET A 371 2.98 -7.68 15.11
N VAL A 372 2.59 -6.41 15.23
CA VAL A 372 1.22 -6.02 15.61
C VAL A 372 0.26 -6.35 14.48
N GLU A 373 0.61 -5.99 13.23
CA GLU A 373 -0.23 -6.20 12.05
C GLU A 373 -0.45 -7.69 11.77
N ALA A 374 0.64 -8.45 11.62
CA ALA A 374 0.58 -9.85 11.19
C ALA A 374 0.06 -10.83 12.27
N ALA A 375 0.01 -10.43 13.54
CA ALA A 375 -0.47 -11.28 14.63
C ALA A 375 -1.54 -10.62 15.52
N THR A 376 -2.39 -9.77 14.92
CA THR A 376 -3.35 -8.90 15.62
C THR A 376 -4.12 -9.62 16.73
N GLU A 377 -4.71 -10.79 16.49
CA GLU A 377 -5.51 -11.50 17.51
C GLU A 377 -4.72 -11.94 18.75
N LYS A 378 -3.50 -12.46 18.55
CA LYS A 378 -2.64 -12.98 19.63
C LYS A 378 -1.84 -11.88 20.30
N PHE A 379 -1.58 -10.80 19.58
CA PHE A 379 -0.83 -9.64 20.04
C PHE A 379 -1.72 -8.62 20.76
N SER A 380 -3.00 -8.53 20.38
CA SER A 380 -3.97 -7.56 20.90
C SER A 380 -3.90 -7.39 22.42
N PRO A 381 -3.95 -8.44 23.27
CA PRO A 381 -3.93 -8.28 24.73
C PRO A 381 -2.74 -7.49 25.29
N HIS A 382 -1.64 -7.39 24.55
CA HIS A 382 -0.42 -6.68 24.95
C HIS A 382 -0.35 -5.23 24.43
N ILE A 383 -1.15 -4.86 23.43
CA ILE A 383 -1.11 -3.53 22.78
C ILE A 383 -1.25 -2.40 23.81
N PRO A 384 -2.24 -2.38 24.73
CA PRO A 384 -2.42 -1.24 25.63
C PRO A 384 -1.22 -1.00 26.57
N ASP A 385 -0.58 -2.07 27.04
CA ASP A 385 0.60 -1.98 27.90
C ASP A 385 1.81 -1.44 27.14
N ILE A 386 2.03 -1.90 25.90
CA ILE A 386 3.12 -1.44 25.03
C ILE A 386 2.91 0.03 24.66
N VAL A 387 1.70 0.42 24.29
CA VAL A 387 1.34 1.82 24.02
C VAL A 387 1.71 2.71 25.22
N CYS A 388 1.40 2.30 26.44
CA CYS A 388 1.77 3.06 27.63
C CYS A 388 3.28 3.19 27.82
N LEU A 389 4.05 2.14 27.50
CA LEU A 389 5.51 2.16 27.56
C LEU A 389 6.10 3.11 26.51
N LEU A 390 5.66 3.00 25.27
CA LEU A 390 6.11 3.85 24.16
C LEU A 390 5.77 5.32 24.40
N VAL A 391 4.52 5.64 24.77
CA VAL A 391 4.10 7.00 25.11
C VAL A 391 4.99 7.61 26.20
N LYS A 392 5.31 6.83 27.23
CA LYS A 392 6.17 7.27 28.34
C LYS A 392 7.60 7.56 27.86
N GLU A 393 8.14 6.75 26.96
CA GLU A 393 9.48 6.94 26.43
C GLU A 393 9.55 8.15 25.49
N THR A 394 8.63 8.22 24.54
CA THR A 394 8.52 9.33 23.58
C THR A 394 8.29 10.66 24.27
N SER A 395 7.50 10.69 25.34
CA SER A 395 7.29 11.91 26.16
C SER A 395 8.56 12.42 26.85
N LYS A 396 9.62 11.61 27.02
CA LYS A 396 10.91 12.08 27.53
C LYS A 396 11.77 12.70 26.43
N ASN A 397 11.68 12.14 25.23
CA ASN A 397 12.51 12.50 24.07
C ASN A 397 11.90 13.62 23.22
N LEU A 398 10.65 14.01 23.51
CA LEU A 398 9.97 15.09 22.83
C LEU A 398 10.65 16.43 23.14
N PRO A 399 11.18 17.15 22.12
CA PRO A 399 11.91 18.38 22.35
C PRO A 399 11.00 19.48 22.93
N LEU A 400 11.57 20.32 23.80
CA LEU A 400 10.87 21.47 24.38
C LEU A 400 10.79 22.67 23.40
N ASP A 401 11.71 22.72 22.44
CA ASP A 401 11.77 23.72 21.37
C ASP A 401 11.14 23.15 20.09
N LEU A 402 10.38 23.99 19.37
CA LEU A 402 9.74 23.62 18.12
C LEU A 402 10.79 23.34 17.02
N GLU A 403 10.93 22.05 16.72
CA GLU A 403 11.33 21.42 15.46
C GLU A 403 12.74 21.60 14.85
N PRO A 404 13.19 20.61 14.04
CA PRO A 404 12.47 19.37 13.64
C PRO A 404 12.40 18.31 14.76
N TRP A 405 11.37 17.46 14.76
CA TRP A 405 11.29 16.31 15.68
C TRP A 405 12.39 15.29 15.34
N PRO A 406 12.98 14.61 16.33
CA PRO A 406 13.88 13.49 16.06
C PRO A 406 13.14 12.38 15.30
N GLN A 407 13.79 11.74 14.33
CA GLN A 407 13.23 10.61 13.57
C GLN A 407 12.68 9.49 14.46
N MET A 408 13.32 9.26 15.62
CA MET A 408 12.85 8.31 16.64
C MET A 408 11.45 8.65 17.20
N VAL A 409 11.15 9.94 17.36
CA VAL A 409 9.84 10.42 17.79
C VAL A 409 8.82 10.18 16.69
N GLU A 410 9.14 10.56 15.45
CA GLU A 410 8.26 10.38 14.29
C GLU A 410 7.91 8.90 14.07
N GLN A 411 8.91 8.01 14.10
CA GLN A 411 8.70 6.56 14.00
C GLN A 411 7.85 6.01 15.14
N CYS A 412 7.96 6.56 16.35
CA CYS A 412 7.09 6.14 17.44
C CYS A 412 5.63 6.55 17.19
N PHE A 413 5.36 7.76 16.65
CA PHE A 413 4.00 8.16 16.30
C PHE A 413 3.40 7.23 15.25
N ALA A 414 4.17 6.88 14.21
CA ALA A 414 3.77 5.91 13.19
C ALA A 414 3.46 4.52 13.79
N THR A 415 4.33 3.96 14.64
CA THR A 415 4.06 2.67 15.30
C THR A 415 2.83 2.74 16.22
N LEU A 416 2.60 3.85 16.92
CA LEU A 416 1.41 4.03 17.74
C LEU A 416 0.13 4.13 16.90
N ALA A 417 0.20 4.75 15.72
CA ALA A 417 -0.91 4.82 14.78
C ALA A 417 -1.29 3.42 14.25
N VAL A 418 -0.30 2.61 13.85
CA VAL A 418 -0.51 1.19 13.48
C VAL A 418 -1.16 0.41 14.62
N MET A 419 -0.67 0.57 15.86
CA MET A 419 -1.27 -0.08 17.03
C MET A 419 -2.72 0.35 17.30
N ALA A 420 -3.04 1.63 17.08
CA ALA A 420 -4.41 2.13 17.20
C ALA A 420 -5.33 1.46 16.18
N GLN A 421 -4.90 1.37 14.92
CA GLN A 421 -5.67 0.75 13.84
C GLN A 421 -5.87 -0.75 14.06
N CYS A 422 -4.81 -1.49 14.41
CA CYS A 422 -4.91 -2.92 14.71
C CYS A 422 -5.83 -3.19 15.92
N TRP A 423 -5.83 -2.31 16.92
CA TRP A 423 -6.74 -2.43 18.05
C TRP A 423 -8.20 -2.19 17.65
N GLU A 424 -8.47 -1.19 16.80
CA GLU A 424 -9.81 -0.94 16.22
C GLU A 424 -10.29 -2.16 15.42
N ASN A 425 -9.44 -2.71 14.55
CA ASN A 425 -9.77 -3.87 13.72
C ASN A 425 -9.97 -5.17 14.54
N SER A 426 -9.38 -5.26 15.74
CA SER A 426 -9.56 -6.43 16.63
C SER A 426 -10.93 -6.49 17.32
N ALA A 427 -11.76 -5.45 17.18
CA ALA A 427 -13.12 -5.43 17.70
C ALA A 427 -14.04 -6.29 16.81
N SER A 428 -14.20 -7.57 17.14
CA SER A 428 -15.15 -8.47 16.46
C SER A 428 -16.60 -8.01 16.64
N GLU A 429 -17.39 -8.01 15.56
CA GLU A 429 -18.83 -7.67 15.59
C GLU A 429 -19.70 -8.70 16.34
N GLU A 430 -19.22 -9.93 16.57
CA GLU A 430 -20.02 -11.04 17.13
C GLU A 430 -19.86 -11.30 18.65
N ASN A 431 -19.01 -10.56 19.38
CA ASN A 431 -18.69 -10.90 20.78
C ASN A 431 -19.56 -10.18 21.82
N GLU A 432 -20.87 -10.47 21.83
CA GLU A 432 -21.81 -10.00 22.87
C GLU A 432 -21.72 -10.79 24.21
N GLN A 433 -20.75 -11.69 24.40
CA GLN A 433 -20.63 -12.50 25.63
C GLN A 433 -19.45 -12.07 26.56
N ASP A 434 -19.73 -11.00 27.29
CA ASP A 434 -19.56 -10.76 28.75
C ASP A 434 -18.21 -10.84 29.50
N ASP A 435 -17.05 -11.11 28.88
CA ASP A 435 -15.73 -10.90 29.54
C ASP A 435 -14.64 -10.34 28.61
N SER A 436 -14.59 -10.77 27.34
CA SER A 436 -13.63 -10.28 26.32
C SER A 436 -13.88 -8.81 25.95
N SER A 437 -15.16 -8.41 25.86
CA SER A 437 -15.58 -7.04 25.57
C SER A 437 -15.16 -6.06 26.67
N GLN A 438 -15.16 -6.47 27.95
CA GLN A 438 -14.72 -5.62 29.06
C GLN A 438 -13.21 -5.39 29.04
N LEU A 439 -12.41 -6.41 28.73
CA LEU A 439 -10.97 -6.28 28.58
C LEU A 439 -10.62 -5.38 27.39
N TRP A 440 -11.33 -5.51 26.28
CA TRP A 440 -11.18 -4.63 25.13
C TRP A 440 -11.57 -3.18 25.46
N LEU A 441 -12.69 -2.93 26.11
CA LEU A 441 -13.06 -1.56 26.53
C LEU A 441 -12.05 -0.97 27.52
N SER A 442 -11.52 -1.78 28.44
CA SER A 442 -10.48 -1.36 29.37
C SER A 442 -9.17 -1.02 28.66
N GLY A 443 -8.77 -1.83 27.68
CA GLY A 443 -7.60 -1.58 26.83
C GLY A 443 -7.75 -0.32 26.00
N GLN A 444 -8.89 -0.15 25.33
CA GLN A 444 -9.24 1.05 24.57
C GLN A 444 -9.15 2.30 25.45
N THR A 445 -9.76 2.26 26.65
CA THR A 445 -9.71 3.39 27.59
C THR A 445 -8.28 3.72 28.03
N THR A 446 -7.42 2.70 28.17
CA THR A 446 -6.01 2.85 28.54
C THR A 446 -5.23 3.53 27.41
N MET A 447 -5.40 3.07 26.17
CA MET A 447 -4.80 3.67 24.98
C MET A 447 -5.26 5.11 24.76
N MET A 448 -6.56 5.40 24.90
CA MET A 448 -7.11 6.76 24.78
C MET A 448 -6.45 7.74 25.75
N ARG A 449 -6.23 7.32 27.01
CA ARG A 449 -5.53 8.16 27.99
C ARG A 449 -4.08 8.38 27.59
N ALA A 450 -3.38 7.31 27.17
CA ALA A 450 -1.99 7.39 26.77
C ALA A 450 -1.80 8.31 25.53
N PHE A 451 -2.61 8.14 24.49
CA PHE A 451 -2.60 9.00 23.30
C PHE A 451 -2.95 10.45 23.64
N SER A 452 -3.97 10.68 24.48
CA SER A 452 -4.32 12.02 24.93
C SER A 452 -3.15 12.67 25.69
N ASP A 453 -2.51 11.96 26.61
CA ASP A 453 -1.36 12.48 27.37
C ASP A 453 -0.18 12.81 26.44
N LEU A 454 0.09 11.97 25.44
CA LEU A 454 1.13 12.20 24.43
C LEU A 454 0.84 13.46 23.61
N LEU A 455 -0.36 13.56 23.01
CA LEU A 455 -0.76 14.71 22.20
C LEU A 455 -0.82 16.00 23.04
N GLN A 456 -1.25 15.92 24.30
CA GLN A 456 -1.20 17.07 25.21
C GLN A 456 0.24 17.51 25.48
N HIS A 457 1.17 16.56 25.63
CA HIS A 457 2.59 16.87 25.79
C HIS A 457 3.17 17.53 24.53
N ALA A 458 2.86 16.98 23.36
CA ALA A 458 3.34 17.47 22.07
C ALA A 458 2.79 18.87 21.72
N TRP A 459 1.48 19.07 21.92
CA TRP A 459 0.78 20.24 21.39
C TRP A 459 0.47 21.33 22.42
N LEU A 460 0.20 20.98 23.68
CA LEU A 460 -0.28 21.94 24.69
C LEU A 460 0.83 22.44 25.62
N ARG A 461 1.90 21.64 25.83
CA ARG A 461 3.00 22.02 26.73
C ARG A 461 3.83 23.17 26.15
N SER A 462 4.10 23.14 24.85
CA SER A 462 4.76 24.22 24.09
C SER A 462 3.97 25.54 24.16
N ALA A 463 2.63 25.48 24.10
CA ALA A 463 1.76 26.65 24.21
C ALA A 463 1.75 27.32 25.61
N SER A 464 2.15 26.61 26.66
CA SER A 464 2.08 27.10 28.05
C SER A 464 3.29 27.91 28.52
N LEU A 465 4.44 27.82 27.84
CA LEU A 465 5.69 28.50 28.22
C LEU A 465 5.81 29.93 27.66
N MET A 466 4.96 30.33 26.72
CA MET A 466 4.90 31.67 26.13
C MET A 466 3.81 32.51 26.81
N GLU A 467 3.99 32.83 28.10
CA GLU A 467 3.04 33.63 28.90
C GLU A 467 2.92 35.11 28.50
N HIS A 468 3.55 35.56 27.42
CA HIS A 468 3.43 36.94 26.95
C HIS A 468 3.27 37.01 25.42
N GLU A 469 2.06 37.45 25.01
CA GLU A 469 1.75 38.13 23.76
C GLU A 469 2.61 37.78 22.55
N VAL A 470 2.10 36.88 21.68
CA VAL A 470 2.10 36.93 20.20
C VAL A 470 1.83 35.52 19.69
N ALA A 471 0.66 35.32 19.05
CA ALA A 471 0.24 34.14 18.29
C ALA A 471 0.22 32.79 19.06
N PHE A 472 -0.81 31.97 18.83
CA PHE A 472 -0.59 30.53 18.95
C PHE A 472 0.54 30.21 17.95
N SER A 473 1.77 29.98 18.41
CA SER A 473 2.76 29.34 17.55
C SER A 473 2.26 27.92 17.35
N VAL A 474 1.54 27.71 16.24
CA VAL A 474 1.07 26.39 15.83
C VAL A 474 2.30 25.48 15.83
N PRO A 475 2.23 24.26 16.41
CA PRO A 475 3.32 23.31 16.25
C PRO A 475 3.60 23.12 14.75
N HIS A 476 4.81 22.74 14.37
CA HIS A 476 5.00 22.37 12.97
C HIS A 476 4.41 20.98 12.72
N SER A 477 4.13 20.70 11.46
CA SER A 477 3.21 19.66 11.02
C SER A 477 3.86 18.28 10.86
N SER A 478 4.95 17.98 11.55
CA SER A 478 5.50 16.61 11.53
C SER A 478 4.46 15.60 12.05
N CYS A 479 4.28 14.49 11.35
CA CYS A 479 3.38 13.38 11.72
C CYS A 479 1.90 13.78 11.87
N VAL A 480 1.37 14.70 11.06
CA VAL A 480 -0.06 15.06 11.14
C VAL A 480 -0.97 13.87 10.86
N ASP A 481 -0.63 13.00 9.90
CA ASP A 481 -1.45 11.82 9.62
C ASP A 481 -1.51 10.88 10.83
N ASP A 482 -0.35 10.47 11.36
CA ASP A 482 -0.27 9.63 12.56
C ASP A 482 -1.00 10.28 13.75
N CYS A 483 -0.80 11.58 13.96
CA CYS A 483 -1.49 12.31 15.01
C CYS A 483 -3.01 12.37 14.79
N SER A 484 -3.46 12.47 13.55
CA SER A 484 -4.87 12.41 13.17
C SER A 484 -5.44 11.01 13.44
N THR A 485 -4.69 9.94 13.21
CA THR A 485 -5.07 8.56 13.59
C THR A 485 -5.24 8.44 15.10
N LEU A 486 -4.24 8.89 15.88
CA LEU A 486 -4.30 8.87 17.35
C LEU A 486 -5.46 9.71 17.90
N LEU A 487 -5.68 10.91 17.33
CA LEU A 487 -6.80 11.76 17.70
C LEU A 487 -8.13 11.10 17.33
N GLY A 488 -8.25 10.57 16.11
CA GLY A 488 -9.42 9.84 15.65
C GLY A 488 -9.80 8.68 16.58
N PHE A 489 -8.82 7.89 17.02
CA PHE A 489 -9.00 6.82 18.00
C PHE A 489 -9.57 7.35 19.33
N ILE A 490 -9.05 8.47 19.83
CA ILE A 490 -9.59 9.14 21.03
C ILE A 490 -11.04 9.58 20.80
N LEU A 491 -11.34 10.21 19.65
CA LEU A 491 -12.68 10.72 19.36
C LEU A 491 -13.73 9.61 19.29
N GLN A 492 -13.39 8.48 18.68
CA GLN A 492 -14.29 7.34 18.53
C GLN A 492 -14.61 6.65 19.86
N GLY A 493 -13.64 6.55 20.77
CA GLY A 493 -13.82 5.88 22.05
C GLY A 493 -14.61 6.67 23.11
N ILE A 494 -14.99 7.93 22.84
CA ILE A 494 -15.71 8.77 23.81
C ILE A 494 -17.20 8.38 23.85
N THR A 495 -17.63 7.89 25.02
CA THR A 495 -19.04 7.54 25.28
C THR A 495 -19.74 8.48 26.26
N GLN A 496 -18.98 9.25 27.06
CA GLN A 496 -19.53 10.15 28.07
C GLN A 496 -18.97 11.57 27.94
N ALA A 497 -19.82 12.57 28.22
CA ALA A 497 -19.42 13.98 28.18
C ALA A 497 -18.28 14.33 29.15
N ASP A 498 -18.18 13.63 30.29
CA ASP A 498 -17.10 13.84 31.27
C ASP A 498 -15.71 13.53 30.71
N ASP A 499 -15.62 12.63 29.71
CA ASP A 499 -14.35 12.22 29.13
C ASP A 499 -13.74 13.31 28.24
N LEU A 500 -14.58 14.18 27.65
CA LEU A 500 -14.13 15.36 26.91
C LEU A 500 -13.23 16.28 27.75
N LEU A 501 -13.58 16.45 29.03
CA LEU A 501 -12.81 17.27 29.97
C LEU A 501 -11.56 16.55 30.47
N LYS A 502 -11.66 15.25 30.78
CA LYS A 502 -10.52 14.46 31.27
C LYS A 502 -9.42 14.35 30.24
N LEU A 503 -9.78 14.14 28.97
CA LEU A 503 -8.86 13.94 27.85
C LEU A 503 -8.55 15.24 27.08
N LYS A 504 -9.04 16.40 27.56
CA LYS A 504 -8.87 17.73 26.95
C LYS A 504 -9.15 17.76 25.44
N VAL A 505 -10.21 17.08 25.03
CA VAL A 505 -10.52 16.83 23.61
C VAL A 505 -10.73 18.15 22.86
N SER A 506 -11.42 19.11 23.47
CA SER A 506 -11.66 20.42 22.87
C SER A 506 -10.37 21.21 22.62
N GLU A 507 -9.40 21.13 23.52
CA GLU A 507 -8.10 21.78 23.37
C GLU A 507 -7.23 21.08 22.31
N LEU A 508 -7.23 19.75 22.30
CA LEU A 508 -6.49 18.95 21.31
C LEU A 508 -7.03 19.18 19.89
N MET A 509 -8.35 19.10 19.70
CA MET A 509 -9.00 19.36 18.41
C MET A 509 -8.76 20.80 17.93
N LEU A 510 -8.67 21.77 18.85
CA LEU A 510 -8.36 23.14 18.49
C LEU A 510 -6.95 23.26 17.91
N VAL A 511 -5.93 22.71 18.57
CA VAL A 511 -4.56 22.75 18.02
C VAL A 511 -4.46 21.97 16.70
N TRP A 512 -5.03 20.78 16.65
CA TRP A 512 -5.10 19.97 15.43
C TRP A 512 -5.76 20.73 14.27
N SER A 513 -6.86 21.44 14.51
CA SER A 513 -7.53 22.23 13.47
C SER A 513 -6.67 23.38 12.92
N TYR A 514 -5.75 23.93 13.73
CA TYR A 514 -4.77 24.91 13.25
C TYR A 514 -3.64 24.25 12.45
N LEU A 515 -3.19 23.05 12.87
CA LEU A 515 -2.16 22.29 12.16
C LEU A 515 -2.59 21.94 10.74
N ILE A 516 -3.78 21.37 10.59
CA ILE A 516 -4.30 20.97 9.28
C ILE A 516 -4.66 22.19 8.41
N ALA A 517 -5.04 23.32 9.01
CA ALA A 517 -5.40 24.52 8.24
C ALA A 517 -4.21 25.14 7.50
N ASP A 518 -2.99 24.94 8.02
CA ASP A 518 -1.74 25.42 7.42
C ASP A 518 -0.96 24.24 6.74
N TRP A 519 -1.63 23.13 6.44
CA TRP A 519 -1.03 21.95 5.80
C TRP A 519 -0.73 22.19 4.32
N HIS A 520 0.47 21.79 3.89
CA HIS A 520 0.96 21.98 2.52
C HIS A 520 1.64 20.75 1.92
N ALA A 521 1.77 19.64 2.65
CA ALA A 521 2.41 18.41 2.20
C ALA A 521 1.35 17.39 1.76
N TRP A 522 0.67 17.68 0.64
CA TRP A 522 -0.40 16.82 0.14
C TRP A 522 0.17 15.56 -0.54
N GLU A 523 0.02 14.41 0.12
CA GLU A 523 0.35 13.08 -0.39
C GLU A 523 -0.75 12.09 0.02
N GLU A 524 -1.10 11.15 -0.86
CA GLU A 524 -2.30 10.29 -0.71
C GLU A 524 -2.32 9.45 0.56
N MET A 525 -1.15 8.98 0.99
CA MET A 525 -0.97 8.18 2.21
C MET A 525 -0.95 9.04 3.48
N GLU A 526 -0.71 10.35 3.38
CA GLU A 526 -0.53 11.25 4.53
C GLU A 526 -1.76 12.11 4.87
N ASP A 527 -2.85 12.04 4.09
CA ASP A 527 -4.05 12.83 4.34
C ASP A 527 -5.32 12.03 4.65
N LEU A 528 -5.31 10.71 4.41
CA LEU A 528 -6.45 9.83 4.62
C LEU A 528 -6.92 9.84 6.08
N SER A 529 -5.98 9.72 7.03
CA SER A 529 -6.32 9.68 8.46
C SER A 529 -6.86 11.02 8.95
N THR A 530 -6.44 12.12 8.31
CA THR A 530 -6.96 13.46 8.59
C THR A 530 -8.44 13.58 8.20
N PHE A 531 -8.84 13.12 7.00
CA PHE A 531 -10.26 13.10 6.61
C PHE A 531 -11.11 12.21 7.52
N ASN A 532 -10.61 11.02 7.88
CA ASN A 532 -11.30 10.13 8.81
C ASN A 532 -11.48 10.77 10.19
N CYS A 533 -10.46 11.46 10.70
CA CYS A 533 -10.54 12.23 11.94
C CYS A 533 -11.57 13.38 11.85
N ILE A 534 -11.69 14.07 10.71
CA ILE A 534 -12.72 15.09 10.48
C ILE A 534 -14.13 14.51 10.62
N LYS A 535 -14.41 13.35 9.99
CA LYS A 535 -15.71 12.67 10.11
C LYS A 535 -16.01 12.32 11.59
N LYS A 536 -15.06 11.69 12.28
CA LYS A 536 -15.17 11.34 13.72
C LYS A 536 -15.40 12.58 14.60
N ALA A 537 -14.74 13.71 14.31
CA ALA A 537 -14.89 14.98 15.02
C ALA A 537 -16.29 15.59 14.91
N VAL A 538 -16.89 15.56 13.71
CA VAL A 538 -18.23 16.09 13.47
C VAL A 538 -19.29 15.23 14.19
N ILE A 539 -19.17 13.90 14.11
CA ILE A 539 -20.07 12.96 14.81
C ILE A 539 -20.01 13.19 16.33
N LEU A 540 -18.81 13.36 16.88
CA LEU A 540 -18.64 13.63 18.31
C LEU A 540 -19.30 14.96 18.72
N HIS A 541 -19.15 16.01 17.90
CA HIS A 541 -19.81 17.29 18.16
C HIS A 541 -21.34 17.17 18.17
N LYS A 542 -21.93 16.43 17.22
CA LYS A 542 -23.37 16.15 17.21
C LYS A 542 -23.85 15.47 18.49
N LYS A 543 -23.05 14.55 19.03
CA LYS A 543 -23.39 13.80 20.26
C LYS A 543 -23.25 14.64 21.55
N PHE A 544 -22.21 15.45 21.68
CA PHE A 544 -21.85 16.06 22.97
C PHE A 544 -21.67 17.59 22.98
N ALA A 545 -21.86 18.28 21.85
CA ALA A 545 -21.67 19.73 21.72
C ALA A 545 -20.28 20.21 22.20
N VAL A 546 -19.22 19.71 21.52
CA VAL A 546 -17.82 20.03 21.83
C VAL A 546 -17.57 21.55 21.88
N LYS A 547 -16.85 22.00 22.91
CA LYS A 547 -16.52 23.41 23.14
C LYS A 547 -15.58 23.96 22.06
N ASN A 548 -15.78 25.23 21.67
CA ASN A 548 -15.04 25.93 20.63
C ASN A 548 -15.18 25.33 19.21
N PHE A 549 -16.09 24.37 19.01
CA PHE A 549 -16.22 23.69 17.72
C PHE A 549 -16.77 24.62 16.64
N LEU A 550 -17.93 25.24 16.89
CA LEU A 550 -18.56 26.18 15.96
C LEU A 550 -18.04 27.61 16.12
N VAL A 551 -17.95 28.11 17.35
CA VAL A 551 -17.55 29.50 17.66
C VAL A 551 -16.30 29.48 18.51
N GLY A 552 -15.25 30.17 18.05
CA GLY A 552 -13.97 30.23 18.76
C GLY A 552 -14.00 31.08 20.02
N LYS A 553 -12.97 30.91 20.86
CA LYS A 553 -12.86 31.58 22.15
C LYS A 553 -12.66 33.09 21.98
N LEU A 554 -13.38 33.88 22.77
CA LEU A 554 -13.13 35.31 22.87
C LEU A 554 -11.83 35.57 23.65
N PRO A 555 -10.86 36.33 23.12
CA PRO A 555 -9.65 36.66 23.86
C PRO A 555 -9.97 37.56 25.06
N LEU A 556 -9.21 37.40 26.14
CA LEU A 556 -9.34 38.23 27.33
C LEU A 556 -8.73 39.62 27.09
N PRO A 557 -9.27 40.70 27.70
CA PRO A 557 -8.69 42.04 27.59
C PRO A 557 -7.22 42.05 28.04
N PRO A 558 -6.30 42.78 27.37
CA PRO A 558 -6.55 43.93 26.49
C PRO A 558 -6.61 43.61 24.98
N ALA A 559 -6.52 42.35 24.57
CA ALA A 559 -6.59 41.96 23.16
C ALA A 559 -7.94 42.38 22.53
N PRO A 560 -7.97 42.78 21.25
CA PRO A 560 -9.21 43.15 20.58
C PRO A 560 -10.20 41.98 20.64
N PRO A 561 -11.52 42.24 20.81
CA PRO A 561 -12.54 41.21 21.02
C PRO A 561 -12.91 40.49 19.71
N VAL A 562 -11.92 40.06 18.95
CA VAL A 562 -12.09 39.23 17.75
C VAL A 562 -11.97 37.78 18.21
N PRO A 563 -13.01 36.94 18.03
CA PRO A 563 -12.92 35.51 18.32
C PRO A 563 -11.74 34.88 17.58
N GLN A 564 -11.04 33.95 18.23
CA GLN A 564 -10.07 33.08 17.54
C GLN A 564 -10.79 32.18 16.54
N LYS A 565 -10.08 31.63 15.54
CA LYS A 565 -10.68 30.66 14.62
C LYS A 565 -11.22 29.47 15.44
N SER A 566 -12.43 29.03 15.10
CA SER A 566 -13.03 27.82 15.67
C SER A 566 -12.41 26.56 15.06
N ILE A 567 -12.68 25.40 15.68
CA ILE A 567 -12.24 24.10 15.15
C ILE A 567 -12.79 23.89 13.74
N LEU A 568 -14.07 24.22 13.53
CA LEU A 568 -14.74 24.08 12.25
C LEU A 568 -14.12 24.99 11.17
N GLU A 569 -13.69 26.21 11.52
CA GLU A 569 -13.02 27.11 10.58
C GLU A 569 -11.63 26.58 10.16
N GLY A 570 -10.90 25.92 11.07
CA GLY A 570 -9.64 25.26 10.76
C GLY A 570 -9.83 24.06 9.82
N ILE A 571 -10.77 23.18 10.15
CA ILE A 571 -11.18 22.05 9.28
C ILE A 571 -11.64 22.57 7.91
N GLY A 572 -12.46 23.62 7.89
CA GLY A 572 -12.96 24.21 6.66
C GLY A 572 -11.87 24.75 5.75
N ALA A 573 -10.79 25.30 6.31
CA ALA A 573 -9.64 25.74 5.53
C ALA A 573 -8.92 24.56 4.86
N PHE A 574 -8.68 23.47 5.59
CA PHE A 574 -8.08 22.23 5.06
C PHE A 574 -8.92 21.64 3.91
N ILE A 575 -10.23 21.48 4.11
CA ILE A 575 -11.13 20.95 3.06
C ILE A 575 -11.19 21.87 1.84
N THR A 576 -11.17 23.19 2.05
CA THR A 576 -11.17 24.17 0.94
C THR A 576 -9.91 24.02 0.08
N GLU A 577 -8.75 23.82 0.70
CA GLU A 577 -7.48 23.60 -0.01
C GLU A 577 -7.43 22.23 -0.70
N ALA A 578 -7.96 21.18 -0.06
CA ALA A 578 -8.06 19.82 -0.61
C ALA A 578 -8.81 19.77 -1.96
N CYS A 579 -9.85 20.60 -2.14
CA CYS A 579 -10.60 20.70 -3.40
C CYS A 579 -9.75 21.12 -4.62
N SER A 580 -8.51 21.57 -4.41
CA SER A 580 -7.59 21.98 -5.48
C SER A 580 -6.39 21.05 -5.67
N GLN A 581 -6.35 19.91 -4.99
CA GLN A 581 -5.24 18.95 -5.03
C GLN A 581 -5.51 17.79 -6.02
N TYR A 582 -4.93 16.61 -5.78
CA TYR A 582 -5.11 15.39 -6.59
C TYR A 582 -6.51 14.77 -6.41
N PRO A 583 -6.97 13.88 -7.32
CA PRO A 583 -8.33 13.36 -7.34
C PRO A 583 -8.82 12.80 -6.01
N SER A 584 -8.06 11.92 -5.37
CA SER A 584 -8.49 11.23 -4.14
C SER A 584 -8.72 12.22 -3.00
N ALA A 585 -7.90 13.28 -2.88
CA ALA A 585 -8.14 14.37 -1.92
C ALA A 585 -9.43 15.15 -2.25
N VAL A 586 -9.73 15.38 -3.53
CA VAL A 586 -10.98 16.05 -3.96
C VAL A 586 -12.21 15.21 -3.62
N TRP A 587 -12.15 13.89 -3.82
CA TRP A 587 -13.21 12.95 -3.44
C TRP A 587 -13.45 12.97 -1.93
N ARG A 588 -12.39 12.77 -1.13
CA ARG A 588 -12.45 12.78 0.34
C ARG A 588 -12.95 14.13 0.86
N ALA A 589 -12.46 15.24 0.31
CA ALA A 589 -12.91 16.59 0.65
C ALA A 589 -14.42 16.77 0.40
N SER A 590 -14.89 16.33 -0.76
CA SER A 590 -16.30 16.47 -1.15
C SER A 590 -17.23 15.66 -0.25
N SER A 591 -16.82 14.45 0.18
CA SER A 591 -17.54 13.66 1.20
C SER A 591 -17.67 14.42 2.53
N CYS A 592 -16.62 15.15 2.93
CA CYS A 592 -16.63 15.92 4.17
C CYS A 592 -17.50 17.18 4.08
N VAL A 593 -17.69 17.78 2.89
CA VAL A 593 -18.50 19.00 2.72
C VAL A 593 -19.93 18.79 3.24
N HIS A 594 -20.57 17.69 2.85
CA HIS A 594 -21.94 17.41 3.27
C HIS A 594 -22.02 17.25 4.80
N ILE A 595 -21.14 16.40 5.35
CA ILE A 595 -21.05 16.12 6.78
C ILE A 595 -20.83 17.40 7.59
N LEU A 596 -19.93 18.29 7.16
CA LEU A 596 -19.64 19.54 7.87
C LEU A 596 -20.81 20.53 7.86
N LEU A 597 -21.58 20.57 6.78
CA LEU A 597 -22.66 21.55 6.61
C LEU A 597 -23.98 21.11 7.25
N HIS A 598 -24.31 19.82 7.17
CA HIS A 598 -25.64 19.32 7.50
C HIS A 598 -25.70 18.55 8.82
N ASN A 599 -24.59 18.00 9.29
CA ASN A 599 -24.58 17.16 10.49
C ASN A 599 -24.50 17.96 11.82
N PRO A 600 -23.71 19.06 11.94
CA PRO A 600 -23.69 19.88 13.16
C PRO A 600 -25.00 20.64 13.41
N SER A 601 -25.38 20.76 14.69
CA SER A 601 -26.51 21.59 15.12
C SER A 601 -26.08 23.06 15.26
N TYR A 602 -26.23 23.84 14.19
CA TYR A 602 -25.88 25.26 14.18
C TYR A 602 -26.89 26.09 15.00
N LEU A 603 -26.48 26.51 16.20
CA LEU A 603 -27.18 27.53 16.98
C LEU A 603 -27.08 28.91 16.28
N PRO A 604 -27.93 29.90 16.61
CA PRO A 604 -27.93 31.22 15.95
C PRO A 604 -26.57 31.94 15.96
N GLU A 605 -25.73 31.65 16.95
CA GLU A 605 -24.38 32.21 17.09
C GLU A 605 -23.37 31.59 16.08
N GLY A 606 -23.64 30.39 15.57
CA GLY A 606 -22.82 29.68 14.59
C GLY A 606 -23.25 29.85 13.13
N GLU A 607 -24.38 30.52 12.87
CA GLU A 607 -24.92 30.70 11.51
C GLU A 607 -23.95 31.48 10.60
N GLY A 608 -23.26 32.49 11.16
CA GLY A 608 -22.23 33.24 10.42
C GLY A 608 -21.02 32.37 10.03
N VAL A 609 -20.65 31.40 10.86
CA VAL A 609 -19.56 30.44 10.56
C VAL A 609 -20.01 29.47 9.47
N LYS A 610 -21.24 28.94 9.56
CA LYS A 610 -21.82 28.11 8.49
C LYS A 610 -21.83 28.84 7.15
N GLN A 611 -22.23 30.12 7.17
CA GLN A 611 -22.24 30.96 5.97
C GLN A 611 -20.83 31.14 5.39
N SER A 612 -19.84 31.43 6.24
CA SER A 612 -18.44 31.56 5.80
C SER A 612 -17.90 30.27 5.19
N LEU A 613 -18.22 29.13 5.79
CA LEU A 613 -17.81 27.81 5.31
C LEU A 613 -18.43 27.50 3.94
N VAL A 614 -19.73 27.76 3.76
CA VAL A 614 -20.39 27.63 2.45
C VAL A 614 -19.74 28.53 1.40
N ILE A 615 -19.33 29.75 1.78
CA ILE A 615 -18.64 30.65 0.84
C ILE A 615 -17.32 30.04 0.36
N SER A 616 -16.46 29.58 1.27
CA SER A 616 -15.13 29.06 0.89
C SER A 616 -15.22 27.75 0.12
N LEU A 617 -16.03 26.79 0.61
CA LEU A 617 -16.18 25.47 -0.01
C LEU A 617 -16.79 25.57 -1.41
N CYS A 618 -17.86 26.35 -1.58
CA CYS A 618 -18.47 26.56 -2.88
C CYS A 618 -17.52 27.25 -3.87
N GLN A 619 -16.74 28.23 -3.40
CA GLN A 619 -15.74 28.90 -4.22
C GLN A 619 -14.66 27.93 -4.72
N ALA A 620 -14.12 27.09 -3.84
CA ALA A 620 -13.08 26.13 -4.22
C ALA A 620 -13.63 25.05 -5.16
N ALA A 621 -14.73 24.40 -4.79
CA ALA A 621 -15.33 23.33 -5.60
C ALA A 621 -15.74 23.83 -7.00
N PHE A 622 -16.40 24.99 -7.10
CA PHE A 622 -16.80 25.55 -8.39
C PHE A 622 -15.60 26.03 -9.22
N SER A 623 -14.56 26.56 -8.58
CA SER A 623 -13.34 26.96 -9.30
C SER A 623 -12.64 25.76 -9.92
N ARG A 624 -12.52 24.65 -9.17
CA ARG A 624 -11.95 23.39 -9.68
C ARG A 624 -12.82 22.80 -10.79
N PHE A 625 -14.13 22.73 -10.58
CA PHE A 625 -15.07 22.24 -11.60
C PHE A 625 -14.94 23.03 -12.91
N ARG A 626 -14.85 24.37 -12.83
CA ARG A 626 -14.68 25.24 -14.00
C ARG A 626 -13.41 24.92 -14.81
N GLU A 627 -12.34 24.50 -14.16
CA GLU A 627 -11.08 24.14 -14.84
C GLU A 627 -11.23 22.85 -15.67
N ILE A 628 -11.97 21.87 -15.15
CA ILE A 628 -12.11 20.54 -15.76
C ILE A 628 -13.40 20.36 -16.60
N ARG A 629 -14.34 21.30 -16.56
CA ARG A 629 -15.68 21.20 -17.19
C ARG A 629 -15.73 20.90 -18.70
N ASN A 630 -14.62 21.04 -19.41
CA ASN A 630 -14.59 20.78 -20.85
C ASN A 630 -14.37 19.29 -21.15
N GLN A 631 -14.07 18.49 -20.11
CA GLN A 631 -13.82 17.06 -20.18
C GLN A 631 -14.74 16.38 -19.15
N PRO A 632 -15.61 15.44 -19.56
CA PRO A 632 -16.48 14.71 -18.65
C PRO A 632 -15.67 13.67 -17.88
N VAL A 633 -14.93 14.11 -16.87
CA VAL A 633 -14.07 13.28 -16.02
C VAL A 633 -14.79 12.89 -14.72
N PRO A 634 -14.43 11.76 -14.06
CA PRO A 634 -15.07 11.30 -12.82
C PRO A 634 -15.21 12.38 -11.74
N LEU A 635 -14.23 13.30 -11.64
CA LEU A 635 -14.23 14.39 -10.66
C LEU A 635 -15.41 15.37 -10.75
N TRP A 636 -16.22 15.32 -11.81
CA TRP A 636 -17.46 16.11 -11.84
C TRP A 636 -18.39 15.75 -10.70
N ASN A 637 -18.54 14.46 -10.38
CA ASN A 637 -19.44 13.99 -9.33
C ASN A 637 -19.12 14.62 -7.96
N PRO A 638 -17.94 14.39 -7.36
CA PRO A 638 -17.63 14.92 -6.03
C PRO A 638 -17.75 16.45 -5.95
N LEU A 639 -17.25 17.16 -6.97
CA LEU A 639 -17.30 18.63 -7.00
C LEU A 639 -18.74 19.17 -7.10
N LEU A 640 -19.58 18.57 -7.95
CA LEU A 640 -20.98 18.99 -8.10
C LEU A 640 -21.80 18.64 -6.86
N LEU A 641 -21.54 17.51 -6.21
CA LEU A 641 -22.19 17.12 -4.95
C LEU A 641 -21.79 18.04 -3.78
N ALA A 642 -20.53 18.49 -3.74
CA ALA A 642 -20.09 19.50 -2.78
C ALA A 642 -20.81 20.85 -3.00
N ILE A 643 -20.96 21.29 -4.25
CA ILE A 643 -21.70 22.53 -4.59
C ILE A 643 -23.19 22.36 -4.26
N ALA A 644 -23.79 21.20 -4.57
CA ALA A 644 -25.17 20.88 -4.24
C ALA A 644 -25.42 20.95 -2.72
N SER A 645 -24.52 20.37 -1.92
CA SER A 645 -24.56 20.44 -0.46
C SER A 645 -24.51 21.89 0.07
N CYS A 646 -23.67 22.73 -0.55
CA CYS A 646 -23.63 24.17 -0.26
C CYS A 646 -24.94 24.88 -0.66
N TYR A 647 -25.49 24.53 -1.82
CA TYR A 647 -26.72 25.11 -2.36
C TYR A 647 -27.92 24.85 -1.45
N LEU A 648 -28.05 23.63 -0.93
CA LEU A 648 -29.10 23.27 0.02
C LEU A 648 -29.10 24.15 1.29
N CYS A 649 -27.92 24.58 1.74
CA CYS A 649 -27.78 25.46 2.90
C CYS A 649 -28.14 26.93 2.59
N PHE A 650 -27.52 27.51 1.56
CA PHE A 650 -27.67 28.94 1.24
C PHE A 650 -27.77 29.20 -0.27
N PRO A 651 -28.94 28.96 -0.90
CA PRO A 651 -29.11 29.08 -2.34
C PRO A 651 -28.70 30.45 -2.89
N ASP A 652 -29.17 31.53 -2.26
CA ASP A 652 -28.94 32.91 -2.72
C ASP A 652 -27.47 33.34 -2.60
N ILE A 653 -26.68 32.67 -1.76
CA ILE A 653 -25.25 32.95 -1.57
C ILE A 653 -24.45 32.18 -2.61
N VAL A 654 -24.74 30.89 -2.77
CA VAL A 654 -24.12 30.02 -3.78
C VAL A 654 -24.32 30.59 -5.19
N GLU A 655 -25.54 31.01 -5.53
CA GLU A 655 -25.82 31.66 -6.82
C GLU A 655 -24.93 32.88 -7.06
N LYS A 656 -24.76 33.74 -6.05
CA LYS A 656 -23.92 34.95 -6.18
C LYS A 656 -22.43 34.62 -6.34
N ILE A 657 -21.96 33.57 -5.66
CA ILE A 657 -20.57 33.12 -5.74
C ILE A 657 -20.28 32.60 -7.14
N VAL A 658 -21.11 31.67 -7.58
CA VAL A 658 -20.95 30.97 -8.86
C VAL A 658 -21.03 31.97 -10.02
N GLU A 659 -21.99 32.90 -10.01
CA GLU A 659 -22.07 34.00 -10.99
C GLU A 659 -20.90 35.01 -10.87
N GLY A 660 -20.31 35.14 -9.68
CA GLY A 660 -19.13 35.98 -9.46
C GLY A 660 -17.84 35.40 -10.05
N ILE A 661 -17.75 34.07 -10.12
CA ILE A 661 -16.59 33.34 -10.68
C ILE A 661 -16.69 33.24 -12.20
N GLU A 662 -17.90 33.02 -12.72
CA GLU A 662 -18.16 32.89 -14.16
C GLU A 662 -19.54 33.44 -14.54
N HIS A 663 -19.61 34.13 -15.68
CA HIS A 663 -20.87 34.58 -16.27
C HIS A 663 -21.75 33.38 -16.65
N GLU A 664 -23.01 33.35 -16.20
CA GLU A 664 -23.90 32.18 -16.34
C GLU A 664 -23.36 30.94 -15.62
N GLY A 665 -22.57 31.15 -14.55
CA GLY A 665 -22.05 30.06 -13.74
C GLY A 665 -23.17 29.20 -13.15
N PHE A 666 -24.29 29.81 -12.72
CA PHE A 666 -25.38 29.04 -12.12
C PHE A 666 -26.06 28.13 -13.15
N THR A 667 -26.20 28.61 -14.39
CA THR A 667 -26.64 27.79 -15.52
C THR A 667 -25.66 26.67 -15.80
N SER A 668 -24.35 26.96 -15.77
CA SER A 668 -23.30 25.95 -15.98
C SER A 668 -23.34 24.85 -14.92
N PHE A 669 -23.49 25.22 -13.65
CA PHE A 669 -23.65 24.28 -12.54
C PHE A 669 -24.87 23.39 -12.72
N LEU A 670 -26.05 23.95 -12.98
CA LEU A 670 -27.28 23.17 -13.13
C LEU A 670 -27.26 22.28 -14.38
N SER A 671 -26.69 22.75 -15.50
CA SER A 671 -26.51 21.92 -16.69
C SER A 671 -25.59 20.74 -16.43
N ALA A 672 -24.50 20.93 -15.68
CA ALA A 672 -23.59 19.85 -15.33
C ALA A 672 -24.23 18.86 -14.33
N LEU A 673 -24.95 19.37 -13.33
CA LEU A 673 -25.73 18.57 -12.39
C LEU A 673 -26.78 17.73 -13.12
N ALA A 674 -27.44 18.30 -14.14
CA ALA A 674 -28.38 17.60 -14.99
C ALA A 674 -27.71 16.47 -15.79
N ILE A 675 -26.49 16.67 -16.30
CA ILE A 675 -25.74 15.67 -17.08
C ILE A 675 -25.39 14.45 -16.23
N ILE A 676 -24.85 14.64 -15.02
CA ILE A 676 -24.44 13.53 -14.13
C ILE A 676 -25.63 12.69 -13.64
N SER A 677 -26.84 13.26 -13.66
CA SER A 677 -28.10 12.54 -13.37
C SER A 677 -28.59 11.63 -14.50
N THR A 678 -28.02 11.75 -15.70
CA THR A 678 -28.47 10.99 -16.88
C THR A 678 -27.51 9.84 -17.19
N SER A 679 -27.98 8.83 -17.91
CA SER A 679 -27.13 7.75 -18.45
C SER A 679 -26.10 8.19 -19.50
N ARG A 680 -26.03 9.50 -19.82
CA ARG A 680 -25.08 10.06 -20.79
C ARG A 680 -23.71 10.34 -20.20
N PHE A 681 -23.57 10.21 -18.89
CA PHE A 681 -22.32 10.36 -18.19
C PHE A 681 -21.84 8.97 -17.78
N ASP A 682 -20.71 8.54 -18.33
CA ASP A 682 -20.19 7.17 -18.15
C ASP A 682 -19.93 6.84 -16.66
N HIS A 683 -19.58 7.85 -15.86
CA HIS A 683 -19.40 7.75 -14.40
C HIS A 683 -20.65 8.21 -13.65
N SER A 684 -21.83 7.65 -13.96
CA SER A 684 -23.10 8.08 -13.37
C SER A 684 -23.16 7.84 -11.84
N LEU A 685 -24.00 8.60 -11.12
CA LEU A 685 -24.19 8.53 -9.64
C LEU A 685 -24.33 7.09 -9.14
N SER A 686 -23.47 6.61 -8.26
CA SER A 686 -23.43 5.19 -7.89
C SER A 686 -24.27 4.85 -6.66
N SER A 687 -24.33 5.74 -5.66
CA SER A 687 -24.99 5.44 -4.38
C SER A 687 -26.35 6.12 -4.18
N GLU A 688 -27.17 5.52 -3.31
CA GLU A 688 -28.47 6.06 -2.88
C GLU A 688 -28.35 7.50 -2.34
N ALA A 689 -27.33 7.75 -1.52
CA ALA A 689 -27.09 9.05 -0.89
C ALA A 689 -26.72 10.14 -1.91
N GLU A 690 -25.94 9.80 -2.94
CA GLU A 690 -25.61 10.72 -4.03
C GLU A 690 -26.86 11.13 -4.81
N ILE A 691 -27.71 10.16 -5.13
CA ILE A 691 -28.95 10.41 -5.89
C ILE A 691 -29.91 11.27 -5.06
N LYS A 692 -30.11 10.95 -3.77
CA LYS A 692 -30.92 11.75 -2.85
C LYS A 692 -30.46 13.21 -2.83
N LEU A 693 -29.16 13.46 -2.70
CA LEU A 693 -28.58 14.80 -2.66
C LEU A 693 -28.84 15.59 -3.96
N VAL A 694 -28.64 14.95 -5.12
CA VAL A 694 -28.84 15.59 -6.43
C VAL A 694 -30.31 15.92 -6.65
N VAL A 695 -31.23 15.01 -6.34
CA VAL A 695 -32.67 15.22 -6.47
C VAL A 695 -33.13 16.38 -5.57
N MET A 696 -32.67 16.45 -4.32
CA MET A 696 -32.98 17.57 -3.42
C MET A 696 -32.49 18.92 -3.98
N ALA A 697 -31.26 18.95 -4.52
CA ALA A 697 -30.69 20.17 -5.08
C ALA A 697 -31.43 20.61 -6.36
N LEU A 698 -31.78 19.67 -7.25
CA LEU A 698 -32.61 19.93 -8.43
C LEU A 698 -33.99 20.44 -8.03
N ALA A 699 -34.66 19.77 -7.09
CA ALA A 699 -35.97 20.17 -6.56
C ALA A 699 -35.96 21.63 -6.05
N GLN A 700 -34.97 21.99 -5.24
CA GLN A 700 -34.84 23.35 -4.72
C GLN A 700 -34.48 24.38 -5.81
N SER A 701 -33.74 23.98 -6.85
CA SER A 701 -33.40 24.86 -7.96
C SER A 701 -34.61 25.21 -8.83
N LEU A 702 -35.59 24.31 -8.95
CA LEU A 702 -36.81 24.52 -9.73
C LEU A 702 -37.66 25.67 -9.15
N ASP A 703 -37.73 25.78 -7.81
CA ASP A 703 -38.39 26.89 -7.12
C ASP A 703 -37.86 28.25 -7.62
N LYS A 704 -36.54 28.34 -7.84
CA LYS A 704 -35.84 29.55 -8.27
C LYS A 704 -35.96 29.80 -9.77
N LEU A 705 -35.80 28.76 -10.60
CA LEU A 705 -35.89 28.88 -12.06
C LEU A 705 -37.28 29.32 -12.53
N ILE A 706 -38.32 28.76 -11.92
CA ILE A 706 -39.72 29.09 -12.26
C ILE A 706 -40.07 30.51 -11.76
N GLY A 707 -39.56 30.92 -10.60
CA GLY A 707 -39.72 32.28 -10.08
C GLY A 707 -39.10 33.39 -10.95
N ARG A 708 -38.10 33.07 -11.77
CA ARG A 708 -37.43 34.02 -12.69
C ARG A 708 -38.16 34.24 -14.03
N GLN A 709 -39.38 33.69 -14.22
CA GLN A 709 -40.18 33.77 -15.46
C GLN A 709 -39.48 33.15 -16.69
N ASN A 710 -38.65 32.13 -16.49
CA ASN A 710 -37.94 31.41 -17.55
C ASN A 710 -38.70 30.14 -18.01
N GLU A 711 -40.03 30.24 -18.14
CA GLU A 711 -40.97 29.12 -18.38
C GLU A 711 -40.72 28.33 -19.69
N GLY A 712 -39.80 28.77 -20.55
CA GLY A 712 -39.43 28.07 -21.80
C GLY A 712 -37.92 27.92 -22.01
N SER A 713 -37.10 28.02 -20.96
CA SER A 713 -35.65 27.83 -21.08
C SER A 713 -35.28 26.34 -21.19
N LEU A 714 -34.34 26.02 -22.07
CA LEU A 714 -33.78 24.66 -22.23
C LEU A 714 -33.28 24.09 -20.89
N LEU A 715 -32.70 24.96 -20.05
CA LEU A 715 -32.24 24.60 -18.71
C LEU A 715 -33.36 24.08 -17.80
N LEU A 716 -34.54 24.71 -17.82
CA LEU A 716 -35.69 24.26 -17.03
C LEU A 716 -36.18 22.90 -17.49
N HIS A 717 -36.21 22.68 -18.81
CA HIS A 717 -36.53 21.38 -19.39
C HIS A 717 -35.54 20.30 -18.91
N ASP A 718 -34.24 20.57 -19.03
CA ASP A 718 -33.19 19.61 -18.69
C ASP A 718 -33.17 19.30 -17.19
N CYS A 719 -33.34 20.28 -16.30
CA CYS A 719 -33.41 20.05 -14.85
C CYS A 719 -34.61 19.19 -14.44
N VAL A 720 -35.77 19.38 -15.08
CA VAL A 720 -36.97 18.58 -14.81
C VAL A 720 -36.78 17.15 -15.30
N ALA A 721 -36.24 16.97 -16.51
CA ALA A 721 -35.96 15.63 -17.05
C ALA A 721 -34.95 14.89 -16.17
N SER A 722 -33.84 15.54 -15.80
CA SER A 722 -32.82 14.96 -14.92
C SER A 722 -33.34 14.63 -13.52
N LEU A 723 -34.26 15.43 -12.97
CA LEU A 723 -34.90 15.10 -11.67
C LEU A 723 -35.72 13.80 -11.78
N MET A 724 -36.47 13.62 -12.86
CA MET A 724 -37.25 12.39 -13.10
C MET A 724 -36.34 11.19 -13.37
N GLU A 725 -35.26 11.37 -14.14
CA GLU A 725 -34.29 10.30 -14.43
C GLU A 725 -33.52 9.87 -13.16
N ALA A 726 -33.06 10.82 -12.34
CA ALA A 726 -32.41 10.52 -11.07
C ALA A 726 -33.36 9.78 -10.10
N PHE A 727 -34.62 10.21 -10.00
CA PHE A 727 -35.63 9.51 -9.18
C PHE A 727 -35.91 8.08 -9.68
N LEU A 728 -35.95 7.88 -11.00
CA LEU A 728 -36.09 6.54 -11.57
C LEU A 728 -34.87 5.66 -11.29
N LYS A 729 -33.66 6.26 -11.26
CA LYS A 729 -32.44 5.53 -10.88
C LYS A 729 -32.49 5.12 -9.40
N PHE A 730 -32.93 6.01 -8.52
CA PHE A 730 -33.16 5.71 -7.11
C PHE A 730 -34.11 4.52 -6.93
N LYS A 731 -35.25 4.51 -7.64
CA LYS A 731 -36.23 3.41 -7.55
C LYS A 731 -35.71 2.06 -8.00
N LYS A 732 -34.79 2.03 -8.97
CA LYS A 732 -34.16 0.79 -9.41
C LYS A 732 -33.20 0.23 -8.37
N LEU A 733 -32.41 1.09 -7.72
CA LEU A 733 -31.49 0.67 -6.65
C LEU A 733 -32.27 0.15 -5.44
N GLU A 734 -33.39 0.79 -5.08
CA GLU A 734 -34.27 0.30 -4.00
C GLU A 734 -34.88 -1.07 -4.32
N GLU A 735 -35.26 -1.33 -5.57
CA GLU A 735 -35.74 -2.65 -6.03
C GLU A 735 -34.61 -3.71 -6.03
N GLU A 736 -33.38 -3.34 -6.41
CA GLU A 736 -32.21 -4.24 -6.40
C GLU A 736 -31.81 -4.64 -4.97
N GLU A 737 -31.82 -3.69 -4.01
CA GLU A 737 -31.54 -3.96 -2.59
C GLU A 737 -32.63 -4.85 -1.95
N GLU A 738 -33.91 -4.65 -2.29
CA GLU A 738 -35.02 -5.49 -1.80
C GLU A 738 -34.96 -6.95 -2.33
N GLU A 739 -34.49 -7.17 -3.56
CA GLU A 739 -34.32 -8.52 -4.12
C GLU A 739 -33.14 -9.28 -3.48
N GLU A 740 -32.04 -8.60 -3.15
CA GLU A 740 -30.90 -9.20 -2.44
C GLU A 740 -31.26 -9.62 -0.99
N ASP A 741 -32.05 -8.80 -0.29
CA ASP A 741 -32.54 -9.11 1.06
C ASP A 741 -33.54 -10.30 1.08
N GLU A 742 -34.36 -10.47 0.03
CA GLU A 742 -35.29 -11.61 -0.08
C GLU A 742 -34.57 -12.94 -0.36
N ASP A 743 -33.43 -12.91 -1.06
CA ASP A 743 -32.61 -14.09 -1.33
C ASP A 743 -31.82 -14.55 -0.08
N GLU A 744 -31.35 -13.62 0.77
CA GLU A 744 -30.69 -13.97 2.05
C GLU A 744 -31.66 -14.57 3.09
N GLU A 745 -32.95 -14.18 3.09
CA GLU A 745 -33.96 -14.80 3.97
C GLU A 745 -34.44 -16.19 3.51
N SER A 746 -34.04 -16.65 2.32
CA SER A 746 -34.54 -17.88 1.69
C SER A 746 -33.62 -19.12 1.85
N GLU A 747 -32.39 -18.95 2.36
CA GLU A 747 -31.40 -20.05 2.52
C GLU A 747 -31.61 -20.95 3.76
N ASP A 748 -32.72 -20.81 4.48
CA ASP A 748 -33.05 -21.69 5.59
C ASP A 748 -34.41 -22.35 5.35
N GLN A 749 -34.55 -23.27 4.39
CA GLN A 749 -35.25 -24.58 4.49
C GLN A 749 -35.24 -25.36 3.15
N ALA A 750 -34.50 -26.46 3.08
CA ALA A 750 -35.03 -27.82 2.87
C ALA A 750 -34.03 -28.76 2.17
N SER A 751 -33.66 -29.80 2.92
CA SER A 751 -33.09 -31.05 2.43
C SER A 751 -34.01 -31.76 1.43
N GLY A 752 -33.45 -32.27 0.33
CA GLY A 752 -34.05 -33.36 -0.45
C GLY A 752 -33.42 -33.54 -1.83
N ASP A 753 -32.74 -34.68 -2.02
CA ASP A 753 -32.35 -35.24 -3.33
C ASP A 753 -33.45 -35.04 -4.40
N GLU A 754 -33.09 -34.61 -5.61
CA GLU A 754 -33.43 -35.33 -6.85
C GLU A 754 -32.36 -35.07 -7.93
N GLU A 755 -31.87 -36.16 -8.53
CA GLU A 755 -31.10 -36.16 -9.77
C GLU A 755 -31.99 -35.69 -10.93
N THR A 756 -31.56 -34.66 -11.68
CA THR A 756 -31.94 -34.49 -13.08
C THR A 756 -30.74 -33.96 -13.88
N GLU A 757 -30.23 -34.82 -14.75
CA GLU A 757 -29.54 -34.44 -15.98
C GLU A 757 -30.52 -33.62 -16.84
N ASP A 758 -30.12 -32.42 -17.27
CA ASP A 758 -30.31 -31.97 -18.65
C ASP A 758 -29.52 -30.67 -18.91
N ASP A 759 -28.81 -30.71 -20.04
CA ASP A 759 -27.97 -29.69 -20.64
C ASP A 759 -28.70 -28.36 -20.88
N ASP A 760 -28.03 -27.23 -20.64
CA ASP A 760 -27.90 -26.10 -21.57
C ASP A 760 -26.99 -25.01 -20.94
N ASP A 761 -25.68 -25.27 -20.88
CA ASP A 761 -24.66 -24.23 -20.62
C ASP A 761 -24.42 -23.42 -21.90
N GLU A 762 -25.21 -22.37 -22.12
CA GLU A 762 -24.80 -21.22 -22.94
C GLU A 762 -24.13 -20.18 -22.03
N ASP A 763 -23.01 -20.55 -21.40
CA ASP A 763 -22.07 -19.58 -20.84
C ASP A 763 -21.30 -18.93 -22.00
N SER A 764 -21.80 -17.78 -22.45
CA SER A 764 -20.96 -16.84 -23.17
C SER A 764 -20.00 -16.22 -22.17
N GLU A 765 -18.88 -16.89 -21.91
CA GLU A 765 -17.70 -16.25 -21.34
C GLU A 765 -17.31 -15.11 -22.30
N ASP A 766 -17.65 -13.88 -21.94
CA ASP A 766 -17.07 -12.69 -22.54
C ASP A 766 -15.60 -12.71 -22.09
N ASP A 767 -14.74 -13.29 -22.93
CA ASP A 767 -13.28 -13.27 -22.76
C ASP A 767 -12.84 -11.81 -22.61
N GLU A 768 -12.75 -11.32 -21.37
CA GLU A 768 -12.01 -10.11 -21.04
C GLU A 768 -10.57 -10.31 -21.53
N ARG A 769 -10.29 -9.76 -22.70
CA ARG A 769 -8.96 -9.78 -23.28
C ARG A 769 -8.02 -9.05 -22.33
N GLU A 770 -7.13 -9.82 -21.69
CA GLU A 770 -5.93 -9.28 -21.05
C GLU A 770 -5.23 -8.31 -22.02
N GLU A 771 -5.09 -7.05 -21.59
CA GLU A 771 -4.46 -5.99 -22.37
C GLU A 771 -3.04 -6.43 -22.76
N THR A 772 -2.74 -6.36 -24.06
CA THR A 772 -1.41 -6.75 -24.53
C THR A 772 -0.38 -5.68 -24.15
N GLU A 773 0.88 -6.08 -23.92
CA GLU A 773 2.01 -5.15 -23.63
C GLU A 773 2.10 -3.99 -24.64
N GLN A 774 1.66 -4.22 -25.89
CA GLN A 774 1.66 -3.19 -26.92
C GLN A 774 0.50 -2.19 -26.76
N GLU A 775 -0.68 -2.64 -26.36
CA GLU A 775 -1.83 -1.79 -26.03
C GLU A 775 -1.54 -0.95 -24.78
N PHE A 776 -0.93 -1.56 -23.76
CA PHE A 776 -0.42 -0.87 -22.57
C PHE A 776 0.60 0.24 -22.93
N LEU A 777 1.60 -0.08 -23.74
CA LEU A 777 2.62 0.90 -24.16
C LEU A 777 2.03 2.01 -25.05
N GLU A 778 1.02 1.70 -25.86
CA GLU A 778 0.33 2.67 -26.71
C GLU A 778 -0.58 3.58 -25.88
N ARG A 779 -1.22 3.05 -24.82
CA ARG A 779 -1.91 3.80 -23.77
C ARG A 779 -0.96 4.74 -23.03
N CYS A 780 0.15 4.24 -22.48
CA CYS A 780 1.17 5.08 -21.83
C CYS A 780 1.73 6.16 -22.77
N ALA A 781 1.98 5.83 -24.05
CA ALA A 781 2.48 6.80 -25.02
C ALA A 781 1.44 7.88 -25.35
N LYS A 782 0.15 7.52 -25.38
CA LYS A 782 -0.96 8.45 -25.56
C LYS A 782 -1.12 9.35 -24.34
N THR A 783 -1.08 8.79 -23.14
CA THR A 783 -1.10 9.52 -21.86
C THR A 783 0.08 10.50 -21.78
N ALA A 784 1.29 10.08 -22.15
CA ALA A 784 2.48 10.94 -22.19
C ALA A 784 2.36 12.09 -23.21
N ALA A 785 1.72 11.85 -24.37
CA ALA A 785 1.45 12.88 -25.37
C ALA A 785 0.36 13.87 -24.92
N GLU A 786 -0.60 13.42 -24.11
CA GLU A 786 -1.63 14.25 -23.50
C GLU A 786 -1.06 15.14 -22.38
N MET A 787 -0.08 14.65 -21.62
CA MET A 787 0.71 15.44 -20.65
C MET A 787 1.56 16.54 -21.32
N GLU A 788 2.17 16.27 -22.47
CA GLU A 788 3.00 17.26 -23.21
C GLU A 788 2.15 18.43 -23.77
N ASN A 789 0.85 18.22 -23.98
CA ASN A 789 -0.10 19.24 -24.45
C ASN A 789 -0.72 20.10 -23.34
N GLY A 790 -0.30 19.93 -22.08
CA GLY A 790 -0.86 20.70 -20.95
C GLY A 790 -2.28 20.28 -20.55
N THR A 791 -2.71 19.08 -20.97
CA THR A 791 -3.90 18.42 -20.45
C THR A 791 -3.53 17.84 -19.09
N ILE A 792 -4.29 18.19 -18.05
CA ILE A 792 -4.14 17.61 -16.71
C ILE A 792 -4.56 16.14 -16.86
N VAL A 793 -3.59 15.24 -17.06
CA VAL A 793 -3.81 13.81 -16.79
C VAL A 793 -3.61 13.69 -15.30
N GLU A 794 -4.71 13.61 -14.56
CA GLU A 794 -4.65 13.16 -13.17
C GLU A 794 -4.25 11.69 -13.18
N GLU A 795 -3.02 11.41 -12.73
CA GLU A 795 -2.59 10.08 -12.32
C GLU A 795 -3.48 9.65 -11.15
N GLY A 796 -4.50 8.85 -11.44
CA GLY A 796 -5.20 8.02 -10.46
C GLY A 796 -5.26 6.62 -11.05
N ASP A 797 -4.95 5.61 -10.26
CA ASP A 797 -5.10 4.23 -10.71
C ASP A 797 -6.55 3.98 -11.11
N ALA A 798 -6.81 3.05 -12.02
CA ALA A 798 -8.20 2.75 -12.41
C ALA A 798 -9.04 2.26 -11.22
N GLU A 799 -8.38 1.73 -10.18
CA GLU A 799 -8.98 1.23 -8.95
C GLU A 799 -9.46 2.35 -8.00
N ASP A 800 -8.91 3.58 -8.07
CA ASP A 800 -9.36 4.70 -7.23
C ASP A 800 -10.64 5.39 -7.75
N GLN A 801 -11.14 4.95 -8.91
CA GLN A 801 -12.27 5.58 -9.61
C GLN A 801 -13.65 5.07 -9.14
N GLU A 802 -13.68 4.05 -8.27
CA GLU A 802 -14.88 3.43 -7.70
C GLU A 802 -15.12 3.79 -6.21
N LEU A 803 -14.51 4.86 -5.71
CA LEU A 803 -14.73 5.29 -4.32
C LEU A 803 -16.12 5.93 -4.14
N GLU A 804 -17.01 5.22 -3.45
CA GLU A 804 -18.32 5.72 -3.04
C GLU A 804 -18.20 6.97 -2.15
N ILE A 805 -18.98 8.02 -2.42
CA ILE A 805 -19.05 9.17 -1.52
C ILE A 805 -19.99 8.87 -0.36
N GLU A 806 -19.41 8.58 0.80
CA GLU A 806 -20.16 8.53 2.06
C GLU A 806 -20.69 9.94 2.41
N LEU A 807 -21.92 10.24 2.00
CA LEU A 807 -22.54 11.56 2.21
C LEU A 807 -23.18 11.73 3.59
N GLY A 808 -23.51 10.65 4.31
CA GLY A 808 -24.03 10.66 5.69
C GLY A 808 -25.36 11.43 5.89
N CYS A 809 -26.19 11.01 6.87
CA CYS A 809 -27.41 11.73 7.30
C CYS A 809 -28.47 12.01 6.21
N LEU A 810 -28.51 11.21 5.14
CA LEU A 810 -29.58 11.25 4.13
C LEU A 810 -30.57 10.08 4.24
N GLU A 811 -30.36 9.15 5.18
CA GLU A 811 -31.24 8.01 5.47
C GLU A 811 -32.68 8.47 5.79
N ASP A 812 -32.85 9.54 6.58
CA ASP A 812 -34.16 10.05 7.01
C ASP A 812 -34.90 10.88 5.92
N VAL A 813 -34.33 11.06 4.73
CA VAL A 813 -34.91 11.90 3.67
C VAL A 813 -35.91 11.10 2.84
N ASP A 814 -37.19 11.46 2.98
CA ASP A 814 -38.27 10.97 2.12
C ASP A 814 -38.20 11.63 0.73
N LEU A 815 -37.54 10.92 -0.20
CA LEU A 815 -37.31 11.38 -1.56
C LEU A 815 -38.61 11.42 -2.37
N GLU A 816 -39.50 10.45 -2.19
CA GLU A 816 -40.79 10.38 -2.88
C GLU A 816 -41.64 11.60 -2.58
N ASN A 817 -41.79 11.94 -1.30
CA ASN A 817 -42.56 13.10 -0.88
C ASN A 817 -41.94 14.40 -1.36
N THR A 818 -40.60 14.49 -1.38
CA THR A 818 -39.88 15.65 -1.94
C THR A 818 -40.23 15.86 -3.41
N VAL A 819 -40.16 14.80 -4.21
CA VAL A 819 -40.50 14.85 -5.64
C VAL A 819 -41.98 15.13 -5.84
N LEU A 820 -42.87 14.45 -5.10
CA LEU A 820 -44.32 14.63 -5.19
C LEU A 820 -44.74 16.09 -4.94
N LEU A 821 -44.18 16.74 -3.91
CA LEU A 821 -44.48 18.13 -3.58
C LEU A 821 -44.03 19.10 -4.69
N VAL A 822 -42.88 18.84 -5.32
CA VAL A 822 -42.39 19.64 -6.46
C VAL A 822 -43.32 19.48 -7.65
N ILE A 823 -43.71 18.26 -8.00
CA ILE A 823 -44.63 17.97 -9.10
C ILE A 823 -46.00 18.61 -8.85
N GLU A 824 -46.58 18.44 -7.66
CA GLU A 824 -47.86 19.06 -7.28
C GLU A 824 -47.79 20.58 -7.43
N ARG A 825 -46.72 21.20 -6.96
CA ARG A 825 -46.55 22.66 -6.97
C ARG A 825 -46.39 23.21 -8.38
N TYR A 826 -45.73 22.48 -9.30
CA TYR A 826 -45.33 23.00 -10.60
C TYR A 826 -45.97 22.32 -11.82
N HIS A 827 -46.92 21.41 -11.63
CA HIS A 827 -47.58 20.66 -12.72
C HIS A 827 -48.07 21.53 -13.90
N GLN A 828 -48.59 22.73 -13.65
CA GLN A 828 -49.04 23.64 -14.72
C GLN A 828 -47.92 24.10 -15.66
N VAL A 829 -46.69 24.20 -15.14
CA VAL A 829 -45.48 24.55 -15.91
C VAL A 829 -44.94 23.29 -16.59
N LEU A 830 -44.93 22.15 -15.88
CA LEU A 830 -44.50 20.85 -16.40
C LEU A 830 -45.31 20.44 -17.64
N LEU A 831 -46.63 20.63 -17.63
CA LEU A 831 -47.52 20.35 -18.78
C LEU A 831 -47.20 21.19 -20.03
N ARG A 832 -46.45 22.28 -19.91
CA ARG A 832 -46.02 23.13 -21.03
C ARG A 832 -44.63 22.77 -21.55
N LEU A 833 -43.87 21.96 -20.82
CA LEU A 833 -42.56 21.47 -21.22
C LEU A 833 -42.75 20.22 -22.08
N HIS A 834 -42.08 20.16 -23.23
CA HIS A 834 -42.13 19.01 -24.14
C HIS A 834 -41.17 17.90 -23.68
N LEU A 835 -41.46 17.29 -22.53
CA LEU A 835 -40.68 16.18 -21.97
C LEU A 835 -40.84 14.88 -22.79
N PRO A 836 -39.85 13.97 -22.79
CA PRO A 836 -39.95 12.69 -23.48
C PRO A 836 -41.13 11.84 -22.94
N PRO A 837 -42.01 11.30 -23.81
CA PRO A 837 -43.18 10.54 -23.37
C PRO A 837 -42.82 9.22 -22.66
N GLU A 838 -41.70 8.61 -23.04
CA GLU A 838 -41.17 7.39 -22.38
C GLU A 838 -40.74 7.70 -20.93
N LEU A 839 -40.06 8.83 -20.70
CA LEU A 839 -39.67 9.26 -19.36
C LEU A 839 -40.89 9.53 -18.46
N ILE A 840 -41.92 10.19 -19.01
CA ILE A 840 -43.18 10.42 -18.27
C ILE A 840 -43.87 9.08 -17.94
N SER A 841 -43.91 8.14 -18.88
CA SER A 841 -44.54 6.83 -18.65
C SER A 841 -43.85 6.08 -17.51
N ASN A 842 -42.54 5.92 -17.58
CA ASN A 842 -41.75 5.20 -16.58
C ASN A 842 -41.84 5.89 -15.22
N PHE A 843 -41.79 7.22 -15.17
CA PHE A 843 -41.92 7.99 -13.93
C PHE A 843 -43.29 7.83 -13.29
N LEU A 844 -44.38 7.77 -14.08
CA LEU A 844 -45.72 7.55 -13.55
C LEU A 844 -45.99 6.09 -13.14
N GLU A 845 -45.18 5.15 -13.64
CA GLU A 845 -45.16 3.77 -13.17
C GLU A 845 -44.48 3.69 -11.79
N ALA A 846 -43.32 4.33 -11.64
CA ALA A 846 -42.57 4.39 -10.39
C ALA A 846 -43.21 5.26 -9.30
N LEU A 847 -43.96 6.32 -9.66
CA LEU A 847 -44.67 7.20 -8.71
C LEU A 847 -46.13 7.46 -9.14
N PRO A 848 -47.05 6.50 -8.89
CA PRO A 848 -48.43 6.53 -9.39
C PRO A 848 -49.27 7.74 -8.91
N GLU A 849 -48.96 8.32 -7.76
CA GLU A 849 -49.63 9.48 -7.15
C GLU A 849 -49.58 10.69 -8.08
N CYS A 850 -48.52 10.80 -8.89
CA CYS A 850 -48.34 11.90 -9.83
C CYS A 850 -49.31 11.86 -11.02
N LYS A 851 -50.00 10.74 -11.28
CA LYS A 851 -50.89 10.57 -12.45
C LYS A 851 -51.95 11.66 -12.54
N LEU A 852 -52.48 12.14 -11.41
CA LEU A 852 -53.51 13.18 -11.37
C LEU A 852 -53.04 14.52 -11.96
N TYR A 853 -51.73 14.79 -11.91
CA TYR A 853 -51.14 16.06 -12.33
C TYR A 853 -50.75 16.09 -13.83
N PHE A 854 -50.62 14.92 -14.46
CA PHE A 854 -50.25 14.78 -15.89
C PHE A 854 -51.45 14.49 -16.82
N GLN A 855 -52.69 14.48 -16.32
CA GLN A 855 -53.92 14.14 -17.06
C GLN A 855 -54.29 15.04 -18.26
N GLN A 856 -53.53 16.11 -18.54
CA GLN A 856 -53.69 16.95 -19.73
C GLN A 856 -52.58 16.80 -20.79
N ALA A 857 -51.57 15.94 -20.55
CA ALA A 857 -50.41 15.77 -21.43
C ALA A 857 -50.31 14.40 -22.15
N ILE A 858 -51.36 13.56 -22.10
CA ILE A 858 -51.45 12.32 -22.90
C ILE A 858 -52.31 12.55 -24.14
#